data_AF-A0ABD3HK74-F1
#
_entry.id   AF-A0ABD3HK74-F1
#
_cell.length_a   1.000
_cell.length_b   1.000
_cell.length_c   1.000
_cell.angle_alpha   90.00
_cell.angle_beta   90.00
_cell.angle_gamma   90.00
#
_symmetry.space_group_name_H-M   'P 1'
#
loop_
_entity.id
_entity.type
_entity.pdbx_description
1 polymer ?
#
loop_
_entity_poly.entity_id
_entity_poly.type
_entity_poly.pdbx_seq_one_letter_code
_entity_poly.pdbx_strand_id
1 'polypeptide(L)'
;MRSVSDVALAMLLISISSVRNSQASLALTVVVAVDRIQLQVYNGMQMTVIYKDLTNCTTPRRSLCRCVASVSLETSRPTDNEQELKTAMVFYPGNADHDRIPRSKFCYHLDVYYNESEAPRNYLLRATFPSRNLTAAVLSLNLYSTRFYFSVDSTYIATIELDEKTPQIIDLIIIPLSRTVHVCLVPLEDRSSMPAISALELRPFAMEMYNRSFQSESWGTFGPKSSQGSYLVLFNRTNFGGDPLRPSVRYPSDAYDRIWFSPEVPSSKDSKISMVKDTRDLNFPLDADYDYPVDVYSTAWEAADLTDTISFNLNLTEPRVQTPTPTFYINLLFHETMPGNSTRFIDILHDPGNGRYEFYDGLEVPDDWMTVNHKRLTFMSDSVIFTIQANGSSDLPAIISGVEIYGEMNPIISKTMQDDVDVVQELFTNYSDQNTLFDRAGDPCLPIPWAWLVCSMELPPRVTQINVTGKGVNGSLPHTLGGLSRLTVLDLSNNSLTGPLPNSLGNISSLRALNLEGNKLFGDLPPFEPKALQTLEYLSLANNQLDGNLSSLVTALDDSVSALNMSTNFFNGPIPVELKSLTNLRSLEFSHNYLTGELPTDLWGLENLEVLNLDHNQLTGNIPDSMWTLPKLESVNLENNSFTVLNLTTWYSAVTKMGSFDAVVLKVRLLGNQIENVILPPHDVSLRLDNDLRNKSHPSPTSFILLGDSLYCKGLEKRDKTLIQRYICRSDPKQEFWDPPDKGQAVSTSALIAVGVICGLLVFIKSCVLIFFLRRYRRHTRELHDIQEALAKEGVKPPFFKYSDLKAATRSFSDSSILGVGGFGTVYKAELQDGNVLAVKKLVPTEQNMSDFLREMVNITGIKHRHLIQLKGCCVAEKQQRMLVYEYAENRNLAEALWGAERPFLLSWKQRFRICLGIARGLAYLHEELQPKMIHRDIKPQNILLDKDFNPKIADFGLILPTLTDNTHITSNIGGTKGYLSPEYLNEGMISEKVDVYSFGVVLLEIVSGRKCVDYNLPKDQIFLRNWAEELYERDQLLHLVDESLIDYNVEEVYLVVETALVCSQLEWRKRPTMSQVVTSFVQYEDPAIDIARGLKCPRKTLGDIPEEDMVEVPIADDESQVRPCEIVLSARSTDSSQQAAIELSTMRPR
;
A
#
# COMPACT_ATOMS: atom_id res chain seq x y z
N MET A 1 33.79 -55.65 7.98
CA MET A 1 33.86 -56.69 6.93
C MET A 1 33.21 -56.14 5.66
N ARG A 2 33.97 -56.12 4.54
CA ARG A 2 33.64 -56.03 3.08
C ARG A 2 32.26 -55.43 2.68
N SER A 3 32.07 -54.28 1.99
CA SER A 3 32.58 -53.66 0.74
C SER A 3 31.88 -54.08 -0.58
N VAL A 4 31.54 -53.06 -1.41
CA VAL A 4 31.27 -53.04 -2.89
C VAL A 4 29.85 -53.48 -3.29
N SER A 5 28.90 -52.67 -3.81
CA SER A 5 28.80 -51.77 -4.99
C SER A 5 28.58 -52.48 -6.36
N ASP A 6 27.82 -51.82 -7.24
CA ASP A 6 27.63 -52.03 -8.70
C ASP A 6 26.50 -52.97 -9.17
N VAL A 7 25.80 -52.83 -10.31
CA VAL A 7 25.35 -51.77 -11.25
C VAL A 7 24.60 -52.53 -12.39
N ALA A 8 23.54 -51.93 -12.95
CA ALA A 8 23.00 -52.12 -14.33
C ALA A 8 22.43 -53.47 -14.86
N LEU A 9 21.17 -53.38 -15.34
CA LEU A 9 20.71 -53.64 -16.73
C LEU A 9 20.70 -55.08 -17.31
N ALA A 10 19.48 -55.61 -17.56
CA ALA A 10 19.09 -56.44 -18.73
C ALA A 10 17.55 -56.50 -18.80
N MET A 11 16.81 -55.78 -19.67
CA MET A 11 16.53 -55.94 -21.13
C MET A 11 15.93 -57.30 -21.59
N LEU A 12 14.61 -57.26 -21.86
CA LEU A 12 13.87 -57.71 -23.08
C LEU A 12 13.69 -59.21 -23.46
N LEU A 13 12.43 -59.69 -23.55
CA LEU A 13 11.68 -60.19 -24.75
C LEU A 13 10.60 -61.27 -24.46
N ILE A 14 9.65 -61.40 -25.43
CA ILE A 14 8.61 -62.46 -25.69
C ILE A 14 7.18 -62.02 -25.29
N SER A 15 6.13 -62.02 -26.13
CA SER A 15 5.90 -62.36 -27.56
C SER A 15 4.55 -61.79 -28.05
N ILE A 16 4.45 -61.46 -29.34
CA ILE A 16 3.19 -61.21 -30.07
C ILE A 16 2.82 -62.47 -30.87
N SER A 17 1.57 -62.96 -30.76
CA SER A 17 0.93 -63.70 -31.86
C SER A 17 -0.61 -63.68 -31.77
N SER A 18 -1.26 -63.20 -32.84
CA SER A 18 -2.61 -63.59 -33.31
C SER A 18 -3.85 -63.17 -32.51
N VAL A 19 -4.42 -61.97 -32.79
CA VAL A 19 -5.81 -61.79 -33.25
C VAL A 19 -5.88 -60.53 -34.13
N ARG A 20 -6.45 -60.68 -35.34
CA ARG A 20 -6.75 -59.60 -36.29
C ARG A 20 -8.04 -58.87 -35.90
N ASN A 21 -8.07 -57.58 -36.23
CA ASN A 21 -9.22 -56.67 -36.33
C ASN A 21 -9.69 -55.95 -35.06
N SER A 22 -9.91 -54.65 -35.29
CA SER A 22 -10.52 -53.62 -34.44
C SER A 22 -9.61 -52.98 -33.39
N GLN A 23 -9.69 -51.65 -33.38
CA GLN A 23 -8.86 -50.73 -32.63
C GLN A 23 -9.04 -50.89 -31.12
N ALA A 24 -7.98 -51.23 -30.42
CA ALA A 24 -7.82 -50.96 -28.99
C ALA A 24 -6.32 -50.95 -28.66
N SER A 25 -5.71 -49.77 -28.60
CA SER A 25 -4.42 -49.62 -27.93
C SER A 25 -4.69 -49.67 -26.41
N LEU A 26 -4.37 -50.79 -25.78
CA LEU A 26 -4.20 -50.86 -24.33
C LEU A 26 -3.13 -49.84 -23.92
N ALA A 27 -3.54 -48.77 -23.24
CA ALA A 27 -2.63 -47.93 -22.47
C ALA A 27 -2.48 -48.57 -21.09
N LEU A 28 -1.24 -48.94 -20.77
CA LEU A 28 -0.81 -49.40 -19.46
C LEU A 28 -0.95 -48.23 -18.47
N THR A 29 -1.94 -48.28 -17.58
CA THR A 29 -2.06 -47.31 -16.48
C THR A 29 -0.98 -47.61 -15.45
N VAL A 30 0.10 -46.82 -15.45
CA VAL A 30 0.98 -46.73 -14.28
C VAL A 30 0.26 -45.84 -13.28
N VAL A 31 -0.51 -46.47 -12.40
CA VAL A 31 -0.96 -45.86 -11.15
C VAL A 31 0.30 -45.66 -10.30
N VAL A 32 0.88 -44.46 -10.32
CA VAL A 32 1.79 -44.07 -9.24
C VAL A 32 0.90 -43.82 -8.03
N ALA A 33 0.88 -44.81 -7.15
CA ALA A 33 0.29 -44.71 -5.84
C ALA A 33 0.90 -43.50 -5.12
N VAL A 34 0.07 -42.49 -4.87
CA VAL A 34 0.30 -41.56 -3.77
C VAL A 34 0.00 -42.38 -2.52
N ASP A 35 1.06 -42.89 -1.91
CA ASP A 35 0.95 -43.73 -0.74
C ASP A 35 0.41 -42.87 0.43
N ARG A 36 -0.82 -43.22 0.84
CA ARG A 36 -1.56 -42.82 2.05
C ARG A 36 -2.19 -41.42 2.12
N ILE A 37 -3.31 -41.25 1.39
CA ILE A 37 -4.52 -40.70 2.03
C ILE A 37 -5.26 -41.90 2.62
N GLN A 38 -5.25 -42.07 3.95
CA GLN A 38 -6.13 -43.05 4.58
C GLN A 38 -7.57 -42.52 4.55
N LEU A 39 -8.34 -42.90 3.54
CA LEU A 39 -9.80 -42.90 3.62
C LEU A 39 -10.22 -44.14 4.42
N GLN A 40 -10.39 -43.99 5.74
CA GLN A 40 -11.05 -45.01 6.55
C GLN A 40 -12.56 -44.97 6.28
N VAL A 41 -13.09 -46.11 5.85
CA VAL A 41 -14.53 -46.34 5.66
C VAL A 41 -15.17 -46.49 7.04
N TYR A 42 -16.08 -45.59 7.40
CA TYR A 42 -16.90 -45.70 8.61
C TYR A 42 -18.14 -46.57 8.37
N ASN A 43 -18.35 -47.57 9.23
CA ASN A 43 -19.61 -48.28 9.51
C ASN A 43 -20.57 -48.55 8.32
N GLY A 44 -20.15 -49.35 7.33
CA GLY A 44 -21.09 -49.95 6.38
C GLY A 44 -21.80 -48.99 5.42
N MET A 45 -21.41 -47.72 5.37
CA MET A 45 -21.91 -46.77 4.38
C MET A 45 -21.26 -47.05 3.01
N GLN A 46 -22.09 -47.36 2.01
CA GLN A 46 -21.67 -47.31 0.61
C GLN A 46 -21.48 -45.84 0.20
N MET A 47 -20.23 -45.37 0.16
CA MET A 47 -19.89 -44.13 -0.54
C MET A 47 -20.18 -44.32 -2.03
N THR A 48 -21.27 -43.74 -2.51
CA THR A 48 -21.49 -43.58 -3.95
C THR A 48 -20.84 -42.27 -4.36
N VAL A 49 -19.68 -42.35 -4.99
CA VAL A 49 -19.12 -41.20 -5.71
C VAL A 49 -20.07 -40.93 -6.88
N ILE A 50 -20.92 -39.90 -6.77
CA ILE A 50 -21.75 -39.46 -7.89
C ILE A 50 -20.81 -38.80 -8.89
N TYR A 51 -20.27 -39.59 -9.83
CA TYR A 51 -19.87 -39.05 -11.12
C TYR A 51 -21.14 -38.55 -11.78
N LYS A 52 -21.34 -37.23 -11.84
CA LYS A 52 -22.41 -36.67 -12.65
C LYS A 52 -22.12 -37.04 -14.11
N ASP A 53 -23.00 -37.88 -14.67
CA ASP A 53 -22.86 -38.52 -15.98
C ASP A 53 -22.42 -37.53 -17.08
N LEU A 54 -21.22 -37.75 -17.62
CA LEU A 54 -20.68 -37.09 -18.82
C LEU A 54 -20.98 -37.98 -20.04
N THR A 55 -22.25 -38.14 -20.41
CA THR A 55 -22.62 -38.96 -21.58
C THR A 55 -22.70 -38.20 -22.90
N ASN A 56 -22.25 -36.94 -23.01
CA ASN A 56 -22.29 -36.19 -24.27
C ASN A 56 -21.03 -35.34 -24.59
N CYS A 57 -19.83 -35.92 -24.41
CA CYS A 57 -18.60 -35.35 -24.98
C CYS A 57 -18.30 -35.97 -26.36
N THR A 58 -18.96 -35.49 -27.41
CA THR A 58 -18.68 -35.84 -28.81
C THR A 58 -17.96 -34.70 -29.52
N THR A 59 -16.67 -34.46 -29.22
CA THR A 59 -15.79 -33.69 -30.13
C THR A 59 -14.39 -34.30 -30.25
N PRO A 60 -13.84 -34.47 -31.46
CA PRO A 60 -12.57 -35.14 -31.71
C PRO A 60 -11.41 -34.15 -31.65
N ARG A 61 -11.09 -33.60 -30.47
CA ARG A 61 -9.77 -33.01 -30.20
C ARG A 61 -9.36 -33.32 -28.76
N ARG A 62 -8.20 -33.98 -28.64
CA ARG A 62 -7.56 -34.44 -27.39
C ARG A 62 -7.63 -33.35 -26.32
N SER A 63 -8.53 -33.51 -25.35
CA SER A 63 -8.56 -32.77 -24.09
C SER A 63 -8.96 -33.77 -23.00
N LEU A 64 -8.15 -33.88 -21.95
CA LEU A 64 -8.49 -34.69 -20.77
C LEU A 64 -9.68 -34.02 -20.07
N CYS A 65 -10.73 -34.80 -19.78
CA CYS A 65 -11.90 -34.37 -19.04
C CYS A 65 -11.54 -33.90 -17.62
N ARG A 66 -12.18 -32.81 -17.17
CA ARG A 66 -12.11 -32.28 -15.79
C ARG A 66 -12.71 -33.26 -14.79
N CYS A 67 -12.07 -33.44 -13.63
CA CYS A 67 -12.71 -33.99 -12.42
C CYS A 67 -12.83 -32.86 -11.39
N VAL A 68 -14.05 -32.35 -11.20
CA VAL A 68 -14.43 -31.64 -9.96
C VAL A 68 -15.21 -32.67 -9.16
N ALA A 69 -14.62 -33.19 -8.09
CA ALA A 69 -15.36 -34.04 -7.16
C ALA A 69 -16.07 -33.15 -6.14
N SER A 70 -17.35 -32.87 -6.36
CA SER A 70 -18.24 -32.46 -5.27
C SER A 70 -18.74 -33.74 -4.60
N VAL A 71 -18.37 -33.96 -3.34
CA VAL A 71 -19.00 -35.02 -2.53
C VAL A 71 -20.34 -34.47 -2.04
N SER A 72 -21.42 -34.80 -2.73
CA SER A 72 -22.79 -34.61 -2.24
C SER A 72 -23.32 -35.95 -1.76
N LEU A 73 -23.60 -36.07 -0.45
CA LEU A 73 -24.34 -37.19 0.11
C LEU A 73 -25.81 -37.06 -0.33
N GLU A 74 -26.23 -37.88 -1.29
CA GLU A 74 -27.66 -38.13 -1.53
C GLU A 74 -28.05 -39.42 -0.82
N THR A 75 -28.64 -39.33 0.37
CA THR A 75 -29.45 -40.42 0.93
C THR A 75 -30.74 -39.89 1.54
N SER A 76 -31.81 -40.64 1.29
CA SER A 76 -33.20 -40.34 1.63
C SER A 76 -33.46 -40.25 3.14
N ARG A 77 -34.07 -39.12 3.54
CA ARG A 77 -34.67 -38.78 4.85
C ARG A 77 -33.68 -38.68 6.04
N PRO A 78 -33.79 -37.60 6.84
CA PRO A 78 -32.92 -37.36 7.98
C PRO A 78 -33.28 -38.32 9.12
N THR A 79 -32.26 -38.97 9.69
CA THR A 79 -32.29 -39.48 11.05
C THR A 79 -31.49 -38.54 11.93
N ASP A 80 -32.06 -38.12 13.06
CA ASP A 80 -31.70 -36.94 13.86
C ASP A 80 -30.25 -36.83 14.40
N ASN A 81 -29.33 -37.75 14.08
CA ASN A 81 -28.00 -37.82 14.71
C ASN A 81 -26.79 -37.96 13.75
N GLU A 82 -26.91 -37.65 12.44
CA GLU A 82 -25.75 -37.72 11.52
C GLU A 82 -25.21 -36.33 11.16
N GLN A 83 -24.10 -35.93 11.78
CA GLN A 83 -23.32 -34.75 11.40
C GLN A 83 -22.64 -35.00 10.04
N GLU A 84 -23.31 -34.60 8.95
CA GLU A 84 -22.80 -34.69 7.58
C GLU A 84 -21.46 -33.93 7.39
N LEU A 85 -20.43 -34.64 6.90
CA LEU A 85 -19.19 -34.06 6.37
C LEU A 85 -19.52 -33.20 5.13
N LYS A 86 -19.39 -31.88 5.24
CA LYS A 86 -19.67 -30.95 4.13
C LYS A 86 -18.36 -30.39 3.55
N THR A 87 -18.15 -30.68 2.26
CA THR A 87 -17.24 -30.05 1.30
C THR A 87 -15.74 -30.02 1.66
N ALA A 88 -14.99 -31.01 1.18
CA ALA A 88 -13.53 -30.91 1.01
C ALA A 88 -13.22 -30.67 -0.49
N MET A 89 -12.69 -29.50 -0.82
CA MET A 89 -12.17 -29.24 -2.17
C MET A 89 -10.68 -29.53 -2.21
N VAL A 90 -10.30 -30.59 -2.93
CA VAL A 90 -8.90 -30.91 -3.23
C VAL A 90 -8.54 -30.28 -4.56
N PHE A 91 -7.56 -29.37 -4.57
CA PHE A 91 -7.14 -28.66 -5.78
C PHE A 91 -5.97 -29.39 -6.44
N TYR A 92 -6.17 -29.86 -7.68
CA TYR A 92 -5.09 -30.40 -8.52
C TYR A 92 -4.85 -29.48 -9.73
N PRO A 93 -3.59 -29.25 -10.16
CA PRO A 93 -3.29 -28.43 -11.33
C PRO A 93 -3.92 -28.99 -12.60
N GLY A 94 -4.75 -28.18 -13.27
CA GLY A 94 -5.16 -28.45 -14.65
C GLY A 94 -4.03 -28.14 -15.64
N ASN A 95 -3.99 -28.88 -16.75
CA ASN A 95 -2.99 -28.71 -17.82
C ASN A 95 -2.82 -27.26 -18.29
N ALA A 96 -1.57 -26.90 -18.56
CA ALA A 96 -1.04 -25.58 -18.91
C ALA A 96 -1.44 -24.99 -20.28
N ASP A 97 -2.55 -25.43 -20.90
CA ASP A 97 -2.84 -25.12 -22.31
C ASP A 97 -4.20 -24.44 -22.60
N HIS A 98 -4.92 -23.96 -21.58
CA HIS A 98 -6.04 -23.03 -21.81
C HIS A 98 -5.90 -21.79 -20.94
N ASP A 99 -5.54 -20.69 -21.61
CA ASP A 99 -5.54 -19.30 -21.16
C ASP A 99 -4.94 -19.05 -19.78
N ARG A 100 -3.66 -18.64 -19.77
CA ARG A 100 -3.01 -17.99 -18.64
C ARG A 100 -3.74 -16.68 -18.35
N ILE A 101 -4.76 -16.76 -17.50
CA ILE A 101 -5.53 -15.60 -17.05
C ILE A 101 -4.76 -14.97 -15.89
N PRO A 102 -4.21 -13.75 -16.02
CA PRO A 102 -3.58 -13.05 -14.91
C PRO A 102 -4.67 -12.61 -13.93
N ARG A 103 -4.87 -13.36 -12.84
CA ARG A 103 -5.75 -12.95 -11.73
C ARG A 103 -4.90 -12.52 -10.56
N SER A 104 -5.05 -11.28 -10.11
CA SER A 104 -4.42 -10.81 -8.88
C SER A 104 -5.07 -11.37 -7.60
N LYS A 105 -6.28 -11.95 -7.67
CA LYS A 105 -6.97 -12.59 -6.55
C LYS A 105 -7.65 -13.90 -6.97
N PHE A 106 -7.50 -14.93 -6.14
CA PHE A 106 -8.11 -16.24 -6.30
C PHE A 106 -9.11 -16.48 -5.17
N CYS A 107 -10.39 -16.20 -5.41
CA CYS A 107 -11.44 -16.32 -4.39
C CYS A 107 -12.33 -17.55 -4.59
N TYR A 108 -12.69 -18.16 -3.47
CA TYR A 108 -13.54 -19.33 -3.32
C TYR A 108 -14.78 -18.94 -2.51
N HIS A 109 -15.92 -19.52 -2.88
CA HIS A 109 -17.21 -19.31 -2.22
C HIS A 109 -17.62 -20.61 -1.53
N LEU A 110 -17.79 -20.58 -0.21
CA LEU A 110 -18.15 -21.75 0.59
C LEU A 110 -19.54 -21.53 1.19
N ASP A 111 -20.50 -22.39 0.85
CA ASP A 111 -21.88 -22.28 1.32
C ASP A 111 -22.03 -22.76 2.77
N VAL A 112 -22.81 -22.01 3.54
CA VAL A 112 -23.15 -22.25 4.94
C VAL A 112 -24.63 -22.62 5.01
N TYR A 113 -24.94 -23.78 5.59
CA TYR A 113 -26.31 -24.29 5.68
C TYR A 113 -26.81 -24.27 7.12
N TYR A 114 -27.77 -23.39 7.42
CA TYR A 114 -28.57 -23.39 8.65
C TYR A 114 -30.03 -22.99 8.34
N ASN A 115 -30.98 -23.48 9.12
CA ASN A 115 -32.40 -23.11 8.99
C ASN A 115 -32.62 -21.70 9.58
N GLU A 116 -33.46 -20.86 8.96
CA GLU A 116 -33.72 -19.47 9.40
C GLU A 116 -34.28 -19.37 10.84
N SER A 117 -34.82 -20.47 11.37
CA SER A 117 -35.33 -20.60 12.73
C SER A 117 -34.28 -21.00 13.77
N GLU A 118 -33.03 -21.30 13.37
CA GLU A 118 -31.94 -21.70 14.26
C GLU A 118 -30.94 -20.55 14.49
N ALA A 119 -30.33 -20.50 15.68
CA ALA A 119 -29.27 -19.53 15.99
C ALA A 119 -28.02 -19.76 15.11
N PRO A 120 -27.20 -18.72 14.87
CA PRO A 120 -25.95 -18.86 14.11
C PRO A 120 -25.07 -19.95 14.73
N ARG A 121 -24.64 -20.92 13.92
CA ARG A 121 -23.73 -22.00 14.34
C ARG A 121 -22.27 -21.60 14.05
N ASN A 122 -21.30 -22.12 14.82
CA ASN A 122 -19.90 -21.97 14.43
C ASN A 122 -19.54 -22.94 13.33
N TYR A 123 -18.48 -22.60 12.60
CA TYR A 123 -17.87 -23.46 11.61
C TYR A 123 -16.36 -23.52 11.83
N LEU A 124 -15.79 -24.70 11.62
CA LEU A 124 -14.35 -24.91 11.47
C LEU A 124 -14.00 -24.79 9.98
N LEU A 125 -13.24 -23.75 9.64
CA LEU A 125 -12.61 -23.55 8.35
C LEU A 125 -11.16 -24.02 8.41
N ARG A 126 -10.81 -25.03 7.61
CA ARG A 126 -9.45 -25.58 7.51
C ARG A 126 -8.88 -25.35 6.13
N ALA A 127 -7.73 -24.68 6.06
CA ALA A 127 -6.94 -24.51 4.83
C ALA A 127 -5.60 -25.25 4.97
N THR A 128 -5.26 -26.11 4.00
CA THR A 128 -4.02 -26.88 3.99
C THR A 128 -3.16 -26.47 2.80
N PHE A 129 -1.89 -26.16 3.04
CA PHE A 129 -0.92 -25.71 2.06
C PHE A 129 0.23 -26.72 1.93
N PRO A 130 0.72 -27.00 0.70
CA PRO A 130 1.81 -27.95 0.48
C PRO A 130 3.17 -27.38 0.89
N SER A 131 4.18 -28.24 1.07
CA SER A 131 5.57 -27.79 1.22
C SER A 131 6.22 -27.41 -0.10
N ARG A 132 7.28 -26.59 -0.03
CA ARG A 132 8.03 -26.09 -1.19
C ARG A 132 8.74 -27.20 -1.97
N ASN A 133 9.22 -28.25 -1.30
CA ASN A 133 9.88 -29.37 -1.98
C ASN A 133 8.89 -30.30 -2.70
N LEU A 134 7.67 -30.47 -2.16
CA LEU A 134 6.61 -31.20 -2.86
C LEU A 134 6.16 -30.46 -4.13
N THR A 135 6.22 -29.13 -4.11
CA THR A 135 6.03 -28.30 -5.31
C THR A 135 7.23 -28.35 -6.27
N ALA A 136 8.46 -28.62 -5.81
CA ALA A 136 9.63 -28.75 -6.69
C ALA A 136 9.80 -30.15 -7.34
N ALA A 137 9.36 -31.23 -6.67
CA ALA A 137 9.61 -32.61 -7.09
C ALA A 137 8.63 -33.13 -8.18
N VAL A 138 7.49 -32.49 -8.36
CA VAL A 138 6.54 -32.77 -9.45
C VAL A 138 6.88 -31.85 -10.62
N LEU A 139 7.38 -32.43 -11.71
CA LEU A 139 7.88 -31.76 -12.94
C LEU A 139 7.21 -30.40 -13.24
N SER A 140 8.04 -29.34 -13.21
CA SER A 140 7.80 -27.96 -13.71
C SER A 140 6.68 -27.14 -13.05
N LEU A 141 6.81 -26.81 -11.76
CA LEU A 141 5.93 -25.87 -11.05
C LEU A 141 6.60 -24.51 -10.73
N ASN A 142 7.45 -23.99 -11.64
CA ASN A 142 7.98 -22.60 -11.60
C ASN A 142 6.88 -21.51 -11.80
N LEU A 143 5.61 -21.84 -11.58
CA LEU A 143 4.42 -21.04 -11.89
C LEU A 143 3.57 -20.72 -10.63
N TYR A 144 4.03 -21.12 -9.45
CA TYR A 144 3.28 -20.97 -8.19
C TYR A 144 3.90 -19.93 -7.28
N SER A 145 3.04 -19.16 -6.61
CA SER A 145 3.48 -18.24 -5.56
C SER A 145 3.81 -19.03 -4.31
N THR A 146 5.05 -18.90 -3.82
CA THR A 146 5.44 -19.45 -2.52
C THR A 146 5.04 -18.55 -1.36
N ARG A 147 4.69 -17.29 -1.65
CA ARG A 147 4.23 -16.29 -0.68
C ARG A 147 2.95 -15.61 -1.14
N PHE A 148 1.90 -15.59 -0.32
CA PHE A 148 0.59 -15.03 -0.68
C PHE A 148 -0.24 -14.64 0.55
N TYR A 149 -1.17 -13.69 0.42
CA TYR A 149 -2.18 -13.47 1.46
C TYR A 149 -3.26 -14.55 1.39
N PHE A 150 -3.69 -15.03 2.56
CA PHE A 150 -4.89 -15.81 2.78
C PHE A 150 -5.89 -14.94 3.52
N SER A 151 -7.07 -14.73 2.95
CA SER A 151 -8.11 -13.90 3.54
C SER A 151 -9.44 -14.63 3.63
N VAL A 152 -10.16 -14.42 4.73
CA VAL A 152 -11.52 -14.93 4.96
C VAL A 152 -12.46 -13.74 5.17
N ASP A 153 -13.50 -13.67 4.35
CA ASP A 153 -14.47 -12.57 4.26
C ASP A 153 -13.83 -11.18 4.25
N SER A 154 -12.62 -11.05 3.70
CA SER A 154 -11.84 -9.81 3.63
C SER A 154 -11.58 -9.13 4.98
N THR A 155 -11.77 -9.85 6.09
CA THR A 155 -11.77 -9.33 7.46
C THR A 155 -10.78 -10.07 8.34
N TYR A 156 -10.55 -11.36 8.06
CA TYR A 156 -9.33 -12.06 8.45
C TYR A 156 -8.32 -12.01 7.29
N ILE A 157 -7.08 -11.63 7.57
CA ILE A 157 -5.98 -11.63 6.59
C ILE A 157 -4.74 -12.20 7.29
N ALA A 158 -4.15 -13.23 6.70
CA ALA A 158 -2.89 -13.82 7.11
C ALA A 158 -1.92 -13.87 5.92
N THR A 159 -0.63 -13.78 6.18
CA THR A 159 0.40 -14.00 5.15
C THR A 159 0.85 -15.45 5.22
N ILE A 160 0.83 -16.14 4.07
CA ILE A 160 1.30 -17.52 3.94
C ILE A 160 2.64 -17.50 3.21
N GLU A 161 3.63 -18.17 3.78
CA GLU A 161 4.91 -18.44 3.16
C GLU A 161 5.21 -19.93 3.29
N LEU A 162 5.28 -20.65 2.18
CA LEU A 162 5.36 -22.11 2.20
C LEU A 162 6.72 -22.60 2.72
N ASP A 163 6.69 -23.41 3.78
CA ASP A 163 7.87 -24.06 4.34
C ASP A 163 8.50 -25.06 3.35
N GLU A 164 9.82 -25.24 3.42
CA GLU A 164 10.54 -26.12 2.50
C GLU A 164 10.13 -27.59 2.56
N LYS A 165 9.82 -28.10 3.76
CA LYS A 165 9.67 -29.53 4.01
C LYS A 165 8.30 -29.90 4.56
N THR A 166 7.69 -29.06 5.38
CA THR A 166 6.44 -29.37 6.09
C THR A 166 5.23 -28.66 5.45
N PRO A 167 4.12 -29.37 5.21
CA PRO A 167 2.84 -28.74 4.89
C PRO A 167 2.36 -27.83 6.03
N GLN A 168 1.68 -26.73 5.71
CA GLN A 168 1.12 -25.80 6.68
C GLN A 168 -0.40 -25.93 6.74
N ILE A 169 -0.99 -25.78 7.93
CA ILE A 169 -2.44 -25.93 8.16
C ILE A 169 -2.94 -24.74 8.99
N ILE A 170 -3.97 -24.07 8.48
CA ILE A 170 -4.70 -23.02 9.20
C ILE A 170 -6.07 -23.54 9.56
N ASP A 171 -6.36 -23.57 10.87
CA ASP A 171 -7.66 -23.90 11.45
C ASP A 171 -8.27 -22.61 12.05
N LEU A 172 -9.44 -22.22 11.56
CA LEU A 172 -10.20 -21.07 12.02
C LEU A 172 -11.59 -21.51 12.49
N ILE A 173 -11.97 -21.13 13.70
CA ILE A 173 -13.38 -21.22 14.12
C ILE A 173 -14.03 -19.87 13.83
N ILE A 174 -15.06 -19.90 13.00
CA ILE A 174 -15.73 -18.71 12.47
C ILE A 174 -17.23 -18.76 12.75
N ILE A 175 -17.83 -17.59 12.97
CA ILE A 175 -19.29 -17.41 12.98
C ILE A 175 -19.64 -16.62 11.72
N PRO A 176 -20.06 -17.30 10.64
CA PRO A 176 -20.36 -16.61 9.39
C PRO A 176 -21.56 -15.68 9.58
N LEU A 177 -21.41 -14.43 9.13
CA LEU A 177 -22.48 -13.42 9.15
C LEU A 177 -23.41 -13.53 7.93
N SER A 178 -23.03 -14.35 6.95
CA SER A 178 -23.72 -14.58 5.67
C SER A 178 -23.86 -16.08 5.40
N ARG A 179 -24.73 -16.45 4.45
CA ARG A 179 -24.87 -17.82 3.95
C ARG A 179 -23.67 -18.32 3.15
N THR A 180 -22.70 -17.46 2.89
CA THR A 180 -21.48 -17.78 2.15
C THR A 180 -20.27 -17.21 2.88
N VAL A 181 -19.21 -18.00 2.97
CA VAL A 181 -17.89 -17.58 3.43
C VAL A 181 -16.98 -17.44 2.21
N HIS A 182 -16.37 -16.26 2.06
CA HIS A 182 -15.47 -15.97 0.96
C HIS A 182 -14.02 -16.19 1.41
N VAL A 183 -13.29 -17.05 0.71
CA VAL A 183 -11.86 -17.29 0.99
C VAL A 183 -11.04 -16.84 -0.21
N CYS A 184 -10.13 -15.89 -0.04
CA CYS A 184 -9.32 -15.34 -1.12
C CYS A 184 -7.83 -15.58 -0.89
N LEU A 185 -7.13 -16.03 -1.93
CA LEU A 185 -5.67 -16.16 -1.98
C LEU A 185 -5.09 -15.10 -2.93
N VAL A 186 -4.09 -14.35 -2.47
CA VAL A 186 -3.51 -13.22 -3.24
C VAL A 186 -1.99 -13.32 -3.31
N PRO A 187 -1.41 -13.68 -4.47
CA PRO A 187 0.03 -13.84 -4.63
C PRO A 187 0.80 -12.53 -4.41
N LEU A 188 1.92 -12.61 -3.68
CA LEU A 188 2.75 -11.46 -3.30
C LEU A 188 3.97 -11.26 -4.21
N GLU A 189 4.51 -12.34 -4.77
CA GLU A 189 5.74 -12.31 -5.58
C GLU A 189 5.44 -11.95 -7.05
N ASP A 190 4.47 -12.65 -7.66
CA ASP A 190 3.98 -12.40 -9.02
C ASP A 190 2.45 -12.48 -9.04
N ARG A 191 1.78 -11.38 -9.36
CA ARG A 191 0.31 -11.28 -9.40
C ARG A 191 -0.36 -12.19 -10.45
N SER A 192 0.42 -12.87 -11.28
CA SER A 192 -0.06 -13.87 -12.24
C SER A 192 0.20 -15.32 -11.81
N SER A 193 0.98 -15.53 -10.74
CA SER A 193 1.30 -16.85 -10.21
C SER A 193 0.16 -17.39 -9.36
N MET A 194 -0.12 -18.70 -9.48
CA MET A 194 -1.20 -19.34 -8.74
C MET A 194 -0.74 -19.66 -7.31
N PRO A 195 -1.45 -19.25 -6.25
CA PRO A 195 -1.18 -19.70 -4.89
C PRO A 195 -1.36 -21.22 -4.76
N ALA A 196 -0.43 -21.89 -4.09
CA ALA A 196 -0.54 -23.34 -3.87
C ALA A 196 -1.39 -23.63 -2.63
N ILE A 197 -2.57 -24.23 -2.84
CA ILE A 197 -3.45 -24.75 -1.77
C ILE A 197 -3.76 -26.21 -2.08
N SER A 198 -3.66 -27.09 -1.09
CA SER A 198 -3.91 -28.54 -1.25
C SER A 198 -5.35 -28.90 -0.91
N ALA A 199 -5.91 -28.31 0.15
CA ALA A 199 -7.28 -28.55 0.56
C ALA A 199 -7.89 -27.31 1.24
N LEU A 200 -9.20 -27.12 1.02
CA LEU A 200 -10.03 -26.15 1.73
C LEU A 200 -11.32 -26.85 2.19
N GLU A 201 -11.61 -26.77 3.48
CA GLU A 201 -12.68 -27.50 4.14
C GLU A 201 -13.48 -26.58 5.07
N LEU A 202 -14.82 -26.69 5.09
CA LEU A 202 -15.69 -25.91 5.97
C LEU A 202 -16.73 -26.83 6.62
N ARG A 203 -16.73 -26.93 7.95
CA ARG A 203 -17.57 -27.90 8.68
C ARG A 203 -18.33 -27.24 9.82
N PRO A 204 -19.58 -27.64 10.12
CA PRO A 204 -20.26 -27.22 11.34
C PRO A 204 -19.44 -27.58 12.58
N PHE A 205 -19.44 -26.71 13.57
CA PHE A 205 -18.68 -26.86 14.81
C PHE A 205 -19.56 -26.51 16.01
N ALA A 206 -19.83 -27.47 16.91
CA ALA A 206 -20.71 -27.28 18.06
C ALA A 206 -20.01 -26.43 19.15
N MET A 207 -20.70 -25.43 19.70
CA MET A 207 -20.08 -24.36 20.51
C MET A 207 -19.95 -24.65 22.01
N GLU A 208 -20.56 -25.70 22.54
CA GLU A 208 -20.62 -25.88 24.00
C GLU A 208 -19.21 -25.93 24.64
N MET A 209 -18.21 -26.37 23.86
CA MET A 209 -16.79 -26.41 24.21
C MET A 209 -16.07 -25.04 24.34
N TYR A 210 -16.58 -23.96 23.72
CA TYR A 210 -15.93 -22.64 23.63
C TYR A 210 -16.92 -21.50 23.89
N ASN A 211 -17.90 -21.76 24.75
CA ASN A 211 -18.95 -20.81 25.05
C ASN A 211 -18.34 -19.50 25.56
N ARG A 212 -18.42 -18.44 24.74
CA ARG A 212 -17.93 -17.08 25.04
C ARG A 212 -18.74 -16.38 26.15
N SER A 213 -19.60 -17.13 26.82
CA SER A 213 -20.60 -16.67 27.78
C SER A 213 -20.82 -17.70 28.88
N PHE A 214 -19.97 -17.70 29.92
CA PHE A 214 -20.27 -18.18 31.28
C PHE A 214 -19.35 -17.36 32.21
N GLN A 215 -19.79 -16.29 32.88
CA GLN A 215 -20.62 -16.24 34.09
C GLN A 215 -20.30 -17.31 35.12
N SER A 216 -19.70 -16.88 36.25
CA SER A 216 -19.53 -17.57 37.53
C SER A 216 -18.33 -18.54 37.59
N GLU A 217 -17.30 -18.35 38.42
CA GLU A 217 -17.40 -18.03 39.85
C GLU A 217 -16.38 -17.00 40.39
N SER A 218 -16.93 -16.09 41.20
CA SER A 218 -16.29 -15.08 42.05
C SER A 218 -15.60 -13.90 41.35
N TRP A 219 -16.07 -12.69 41.71
CA TRP A 219 -15.71 -11.34 41.23
C TRP A 219 -16.49 -10.81 40.00
N GLY A 220 -17.65 -10.22 40.30
CA GLY A 220 -18.06 -8.92 39.74
C GLY A 220 -18.60 -8.85 38.31
N THR A 221 -19.93 -8.98 38.20
CA THR A 221 -20.84 -8.45 37.15
C THR A 221 -20.24 -7.58 36.02
N PHE A 222 -19.97 -8.20 34.86
CA PHE A 222 -20.13 -7.60 33.52
C PHE A 222 -20.61 -8.71 32.54
N GLY A 223 -21.74 -8.48 31.87
CA GLY A 223 -22.34 -9.41 30.89
C GLY A 223 -21.66 -9.42 29.51
N PRO A 224 -22.13 -10.25 28.56
CA PRO A 224 -21.41 -10.61 27.34
C PRO A 224 -21.40 -9.46 26.34
N LYS A 225 -20.21 -8.92 26.07
CA LYS A 225 -19.93 -8.09 24.90
C LYS A 225 -18.68 -8.63 24.19
N SER A 226 -18.77 -9.84 23.64
CA SER A 226 -17.84 -10.26 22.58
C SER A 226 -18.34 -9.67 21.26
N SER A 227 -17.46 -8.97 20.53
CA SER A 227 -17.73 -8.40 19.21
C SER A 227 -18.13 -9.49 18.21
N GLN A 228 -19.33 -9.38 17.61
CA GLN A 228 -19.71 -10.17 16.44
C GLN A 228 -18.59 -10.09 15.38
N GLY A 229 -18.10 -11.23 14.89
CA GLY A 229 -17.13 -11.30 13.78
C GLY A 229 -15.67 -11.62 14.13
N SER A 230 -15.31 -11.87 15.39
CA SER A 230 -13.94 -12.34 15.75
C SER A 230 -13.69 -13.82 15.39
N TYR A 231 -12.46 -14.11 14.97
CA TYR A 231 -11.97 -15.42 14.55
C TYR A 231 -11.20 -16.08 15.70
N LEU A 232 -11.44 -17.36 16.01
CA LEU A 232 -10.54 -18.13 16.87
C LEU A 232 -9.57 -18.93 15.98
N VAL A 233 -8.30 -18.56 16.02
CA VAL A 233 -7.23 -19.20 15.24
C VAL A 233 -6.55 -20.24 16.11
N LEU A 234 -6.41 -21.48 15.61
CA LEU A 234 -5.61 -22.49 16.31
C LEU A 234 -4.12 -22.14 16.19
N PHE A 235 -3.45 -21.99 17.34
CA PHE A 235 -1.99 -21.83 17.45
C PHE A 235 -1.30 -23.15 17.74
N ASN A 236 -1.85 -23.97 18.64
CA ASN A 236 -1.25 -25.26 18.98
C ASN A 236 -2.32 -26.26 19.40
N ARG A 237 -2.17 -27.52 18.98
CA ARG A 237 -2.92 -28.68 19.48
C ARG A 237 -1.97 -29.84 19.69
N THR A 238 -1.60 -30.13 20.93
CA THR A 238 -0.60 -31.16 21.25
C THR A 238 -1.21 -32.32 22.05
N ASN A 239 -0.90 -33.56 21.65
CA ASN A 239 -1.08 -34.76 22.47
C ASN A 239 0.29 -35.12 23.08
N PHE A 240 0.46 -34.94 24.38
CA PHE A 240 1.73 -35.21 25.06
C PHE A 240 2.07 -36.70 25.10
N GLY A 241 1.08 -37.58 25.09
CA GLY A 241 1.30 -39.03 24.98
C GLY A 241 1.45 -39.57 23.55
N GLY A 242 1.52 -38.69 22.55
CA GLY A 242 1.64 -39.03 21.14
C GLY A 242 2.95 -39.73 20.76
N ASP A 243 2.92 -40.45 19.63
CA ASP A 243 4.12 -41.11 19.07
C ASP A 243 5.03 -40.05 18.41
N PRO A 244 6.27 -39.85 18.88
CA PRO A 244 7.20 -38.87 18.28
C PRO A 244 7.58 -39.21 16.84
N LEU A 245 7.44 -40.47 16.42
CA LEU A 245 7.66 -40.90 15.04
C LEU A 245 6.47 -40.53 14.12
N ARG A 246 5.36 -40.08 14.70
CA ARG A 246 4.16 -39.61 14.02
C ARG A 246 3.84 -38.18 14.48
N PRO A 247 4.47 -37.18 13.86
CA PRO A 247 4.41 -35.79 14.35
C PRO A 247 3.01 -35.17 14.28
N SER A 248 2.11 -35.70 13.45
CA SER A 248 0.70 -35.30 13.39
C SER A 248 -0.21 -36.53 13.22
N VAL A 249 -1.27 -36.63 14.02
CA VAL A 249 -2.20 -37.76 14.04
C VAL A 249 -3.64 -37.25 14.00
N ARG A 250 -4.48 -37.92 13.20
CA ARG A 250 -5.94 -37.82 13.27
C ARG A 250 -6.45 -39.09 13.93
N TYR A 251 -7.21 -38.94 15.00
CA TYR A 251 -7.79 -40.09 15.69
C TYR A 251 -9.16 -40.41 15.09
N PRO A 252 -9.45 -41.69 14.77
CA PRO A 252 -10.77 -42.06 14.25
C PRO A 252 -11.89 -41.67 15.21
N SER A 253 -11.63 -41.76 16.52
CA SER A 253 -12.56 -41.38 17.59
C SER A 253 -12.77 -39.87 17.76
N ASP A 254 -12.06 -39.01 17.01
CA ASP A 254 -12.26 -37.56 17.08
C ASP A 254 -13.52 -37.17 16.29
N ALA A 255 -14.60 -36.81 16.98
CA ALA A 255 -15.86 -36.39 16.35
C ALA A 255 -15.70 -35.21 15.39
N TYR A 256 -14.67 -34.37 15.59
CA TYR A 256 -14.39 -33.20 14.77
C TYR A 256 -13.20 -33.39 13.82
N ASP A 257 -12.60 -34.59 13.75
CA ASP A 257 -11.47 -34.92 12.88
C ASP A 257 -10.34 -33.87 12.99
N ARG A 258 -10.01 -33.52 14.25
CA ARG A 258 -8.93 -32.62 14.59
C ARG A 258 -7.58 -33.29 14.36
N ILE A 259 -6.58 -32.46 14.04
CA ILE A 259 -5.19 -32.89 13.86
C ILE A 259 -4.44 -32.57 15.14
N TRP A 260 -3.91 -33.60 15.78
CA TRP A 260 -3.12 -33.54 17.01
C TRP A 260 -1.64 -33.69 16.70
N PHE A 261 -0.81 -32.82 17.27
CA PHE A 261 0.64 -32.89 17.11
C PHE A 261 1.27 -33.62 18.30
N SER A 262 2.29 -34.44 18.03
CA SER A 262 3.07 -35.09 19.09
C SER A 262 4.28 -34.21 19.41
N PRO A 263 4.57 -33.91 20.68
CA PRO A 263 5.74 -33.11 21.04
C PRO A 263 7.03 -33.88 20.77
N GLU A 264 8.12 -33.16 20.49
CA GLU A 264 9.45 -33.77 20.49
C GLU A 264 9.79 -34.20 21.92
N VAL A 265 10.09 -35.49 22.12
CA VAL A 265 10.52 -36.00 23.43
C VAL A 265 11.89 -35.40 23.73
N PRO A 266 12.08 -34.73 24.88
CA PRO A 266 13.36 -34.13 25.24
C PRO A 266 14.49 -35.18 25.17
N SER A 267 15.50 -34.92 24.33
CA SER A 267 16.55 -35.90 23.99
C SER A 267 17.61 -36.10 25.08
N SER A 268 17.49 -35.44 26.23
CA SER A 268 18.45 -35.56 27.32
C SER A 268 18.09 -36.68 28.29
N LYS A 269 19.10 -37.46 28.71
CA LYS A 269 19.03 -38.40 29.84
C LYS A 269 18.60 -37.77 31.18
N ASP A 270 18.43 -36.44 31.22
CA ASP A 270 17.99 -35.64 32.37
C ASP A 270 16.50 -35.26 32.34
N SER A 271 15.71 -35.71 31.35
CA SER A 271 14.26 -35.44 31.33
C SER A 271 13.56 -36.29 32.37
N LYS A 272 13.24 -35.70 33.53
CA LYS A 272 12.50 -36.32 34.62
C LYS A 272 10.99 -36.41 34.33
N ILE A 273 10.65 -36.84 33.11
CA ILE A 273 9.28 -36.98 32.63
C ILE A 273 9.14 -38.41 32.09
N SER A 274 8.10 -39.11 32.54
CA SER A 274 7.72 -40.43 32.04
C SER A 274 6.43 -40.36 31.23
N MET A 275 6.35 -41.15 30.17
CA MET A 275 5.10 -41.36 29.42
C MET A 275 4.27 -42.40 30.15
N VAL A 276 3.07 -42.01 30.56
CA VAL A 276 2.08 -42.90 31.16
C VAL A 276 1.09 -43.34 30.10
N LYS A 277 0.78 -44.63 30.06
CA LYS A 277 -0.28 -45.21 29.24
C LYS A 277 -1.19 -46.00 30.15
N ASP A 278 -2.40 -45.51 30.37
CA ASP A 278 -3.41 -46.28 31.10
C ASP A 278 -4.35 -46.95 30.10
N THR A 279 -4.34 -48.28 30.05
CA THR A 279 -5.11 -49.08 29.08
C THR A 279 -6.41 -49.62 29.67
N ARG A 280 -6.92 -49.05 30.78
CA ARG A 280 -8.18 -49.55 31.37
C ARG A 280 -9.33 -49.25 30.42
N ASP A 281 -10.22 -50.24 30.24
CA ASP A 281 -11.41 -50.15 29.41
C ASP A 281 -12.28 -48.97 29.86
N LEU A 282 -12.21 -47.86 29.11
CA LEU A 282 -12.99 -46.66 29.33
C LEU A 282 -14.45 -46.93 28.94
N ASN A 283 -15.26 -47.39 29.89
CA ASN A 283 -16.72 -47.39 29.75
C ASN A 283 -17.21 -45.94 29.92
N PHE A 284 -17.17 -45.16 28.83
CA PHE A 284 -17.71 -43.81 28.80
C PHE A 284 -19.23 -43.82 29.08
N PRO A 285 -19.75 -43.07 30.05
CA PRO A 285 -21.13 -42.63 30.02
C PRO A 285 -21.28 -41.69 28.81
N LEU A 286 -22.22 -41.98 27.92
CA LEU A 286 -22.53 -41.25 26.69
C LEU A 286 -23.02 -39.79 26.87
N ASP A 287 -22.85 -39.20 28.07
CA ASP A 287 -23.43 -37.90 28.46
C ASP A 287 -22.37 -36.88 28.94
N ALA A 288 -21.16 -36.87 28.36
CA ALA A 288 -20.24 -35.76 28.53
C ALA A 288 -20.05 -35.03 27.20
N ASP A 289 -20.53 -33.79 27.11
CA ASP A 289 -20.58 -32.88 25.93
C ASP A 289 -19.23 -32.56 25.25
N TYR A 290 -18.18 -33.37 25.45
CA TYR A 290 -16.79 -33.04 25.12
C TYR A 290 -16.05 -34.24 24.46
N ASP A 291 -16.35 -34.50 23.19
CA ASP A 291 -15.78 -35.61 22.39
C ASP A 291 -14.33 -35.35 21.96
N TYR A 292 -13.36 -35.38 22.88
CA TYR A 292 -11.95 -35.58 22.48
C TYR A 292 -11.60 -37.05 22.31
N PRO A 293 -10.57 -37.38 21.51
CA PRO A 293 -10.19 -38.77 21.26
C PRO A 293 -9.75 -39.49 22.52
N VAL A 294 -10.24 -40.72 22.69
CA VAL A 294 -9.85 -41.66 23.76
C VAL A 294 -8.31 -41.79 23.86
N ASP A 295 -7.63 -41.82 22.72
CA ASP A 295 -6.16 -41.93 22.65
C ASP A 295 -5.43 -40.72 23.25
N VAL A 296 -6.03 -39.52 23.19
CA VAL A 296 -5.44 -38.30 23.78
C VAL A 296 -5.54 -38.34 25.30
N TYR A 297 -6.62 -38.89 25.85
CA TYR A 297 -6.79 -39.02 27.30
C TYR A 297 -6.00 -40.17 27.90
N SER A 298 -5.94 -41.31 27.21
CA SER A 298 -5.30 -42.53 27.71
C SER A 298 -3.76 -42.47 27.77
N THR A 299 -3.18 -41.35 27.32
CA THR A 299 -1.74 -41.14 27.27
C THR A 299 -1.36 -39.75 27.80
N ALA A 300 -0.31 -39.67 28.62
CA ALA A 300 0.09 -38.43 29.27
C ALA A 300 1.60 -38.35 29.55
N TRP A 301 2.11 -37.14 29.74
CA TRP A 301 3.39 -36.89 30.39
C TRP A 301 3.16 -36.73 31.89
N GLU A 302 3.94 -37.45 32.69
CA GLU A 302 3.97 -37.34 34.15
C GLU A 302 5.39 -37.03 34.62
N ALA A 303 5.54 -36.11 35.57
CA ALA A 303 6.81 -35.82 36.21
C ALA A 303 7.28 -37.02 37.06
N ALA A 304 8.59 -37.26 37.14
CA ALA A 304 9.15 -38.42 37.83
C ALA A 304 8.94 -38.35 39.35
N ASP A 305 9.12 -37.16 39.94
CA ASP A 305 8.94 -36.90 41.37
C ASP A 305 8.06 -35.65 41.61
N LEU A 306 7.59 -35.46 42.85
CA LEU A 306 6.80 -34.29 43.28
C LEU A 306 7.50 -32.94 43.06
N THR A 307 8.83 -32.91 43.04
CA THR A 307 9.61 -31.67 42.85
C THR A 307 9.92 -31.38 41.39
N ASP A 308 9.59 -32.31 40.49
CA ASP A 308 9.93 -32.19 39.08
C ASP A 308 8.82 -31.51 38.30
N THR A 309 9.23 -30.84 37.23
CA THR A 309 8.34 -29.98 36.44
C THR A 309 8.24 -30.47 35.01
N ILE A 310 7.04 -30.33 34.43
CA ILE A 310 6.81 -30.53 33.00
C ILE A 310 6.85 -29.17 32.33
N SER A 311 7.77 -28.97 31.38
CA SER A 311 7.86 -27.72 30.62
C SER A 311 7.67 -27.96 29.14
N PHE A 312 6.88 -27.12 28.49
CA PHE A 312 6.73 -27.10 27.03
C PHE A 312 6.75 -25.68 26.50
N ASN A 313 7.33 -25.52 25.31
CA ASN A 313 7.46 -24.22 24.67
C ASN A 313 6.35 -24.01 23.63
N LEU A 314 5.68 -22.87 23.70
CA LEU A 314 4.74 -22.40 22.71
C LEU A 314 5.43 -21.34 21.85
N ASN A 315 5.64 -21.65 20.58
CA ASN A 315 6.12 -20.66 19.62
C ASN A 315 4.93 -19.90 19.03
N LEU A 316 4.89 -18.58 19.23
CA LEU A 316 3.88 -17.67 18.72
C LEU A 316 4.33 -16.98 17.41
N THR A 317 5.56 -17.22 16.92
CA THR A 317 6.11 -16.62 15.68
C THR A 317 5.55 -17.20 14.39
N GLU A 318 4.61 -18.15 14.43
CA GLU A 318 3.93 -18.54 13.19
C GLU A 318 3.24 -17.30 12.58
N PRO A 319 3.16 -17.17 11.23
CA PRO A 319 2.88 -15.91 10.52
C PRO A 319 1.44 -15.37 10.68
N ARG A 320 0.78 -15.72 11.78
CA ARG A 320 -0.64 -15.56 12.09
C ARG A 320 -0.92 -14.42 13.06
N VAL A 321 0.08 -13.70 13.59
CA VAL A 321 -0.16 -12.56 14.49
C VAL A 321 0.01 -11.24 13.72
N GLN A 322 -1.08 -10.73 13.15
CA GLN A 322 -1.18 -9.29 12.91
C GLN A 322 -1.54 -8.62 14.24
N THR A 323 -0.78 -7.60 14.63
CA THR A 323 -1.02 -6.79 15.83
C THR A 323 -2.39 -6.11 15.77
N PRO A 324 -3.11 -5.95 16.91
CA PRO A 324 -2.68 -6.27 18.28
C PRO A 324 -2.68 -7.77 18.59
N THR A 325 -1.79 -8.19 19.51
CA THR A 325 -1.65 -9.57 19.98
C THR A 325 -3.02 -10.14 20.37
N PRO A 326 -3.43 -11.29 19.78
CA PRO A 326 -4.73 -11.85 20.05
C PRO A 326 -4.85 -12.23 21.52
N THR A 327 -6.08 -12.20 22.02
CA THR A 327 -6.39 -12.80 23.31
C THR A 327 -6.29 -14.32 23.17
N PHE A 328 -5.49 -14.99 23.98
CA PHE A 328 -5.35 -16.45 23.91
C PHE A 328 -6.32 -17.17 24.84
N TYR A 329 -6.89 -18.26 24.36
CA TYR A 329 -7.72 -19.23 25.08
C TYR A 329 -6.94 -20.55 25.09
N ILE A 330 -6.53 -20.98 26.27
CA ILE A 330 -5.80 -22.23 26.45
C ILE A 330 -6.71 -23.24 27.12
N ASN A 331 -6.82 -24.42 26.54
CA ASN A 331 -7.49 -25.59 27.09
C ASN A 331 -6.42 -26.62 27.45
N LEU A 332 -6.20 -26.84 28.75
CA LEU A 332 -5.31 -27.89 29.25
C LEU A 332 -6.13 -29.13 29.57
N LEU A 333 -5.70 -30.29 29.08
CA LEU A 333 -6.41 -31.55 29.26
C LEU A 333 -5.63 -32.43 30.24
N PHE A 334 -6.32 -32.82 31.31
CA PHE A 334 -5.83 -33.75 32.31
C PHE A 334 -6.76 -34.96 32.36
N HIS A 335 -6.18 -36.16 32.26
CA HIS A 335 -6.89 -37.40 32.49
C HIS A 335 -6.05 -38.33 33.34
N GLU A 336 -6.64 -38.79 34.43
CA GLU A 336 -6.01 -39.74 35.34
C GLU A 336 -7.05 -40.59 36.07
N THR A 337 -6.66 -41.82 36.43
CA THR A 337 -7.38 -42.62 37.43
C THR A 337 -6.52 -42.73 38.69
N MET A 338 -6.84 -41.95 39.74
CA MET A 338 -5.98 -41.87 40.92
C MET A 338 -6.06 -43.13 41.81
N PRO A 339 -4.94 -43.62 42.37
CA PRO A 339 -4.94 -44.76 43.28
C PRO A 339 -5.35 -44.36 44.70
N GLY A 340 -6.52 -44.82 45.16
CA GLY A 340 -6.99 -44.62 46.55
C GLY A 340 -7.48 -43.20 46.83
N ASN A 341 -7.22 -42.66 48.03
CA ASN A 341 -7.55 -41.28 48.43
C ASN A 341 -6.37 -40.30 48.13
N SER A 342 -5.58 -40.56 47.07
CA SER A 342 -4.46 -39.68 46.72
C SER A 342 -5.00 -38.46 45.96
N THR A 343 -4.45 -37.27 46.21
CA THR A 343 -4.86 -36.04 45.53
C THR A 343 -3.75 -35.49 44.64
N ARG A 344 -4.09 -34.83 43.53
CA ARG A 344 -3.13 -34.14 42.66
C ARG A 344 -3.48 -32.67 42.52
N PHE A 345 -2.62 -31.80 43.04
CA PHE A 345 -2.71 -30.36 42.89
C PHE A 345 -1.55 -29.87 42.04
N ILE A 346 -1.83 -29.08 41.01
CA ILE A 346 -0.80 -28.56 40.10
C ILE A 346 -0.83 -27.04 40.05
N ASP A 347 0.38 -26.48 39.95
CA ASP A 347 0.60 -25.08 39.63
C ASP A 347 1.11 -24.96 38.21
N ILE A 348 0.62 -23.96 37.50
CA ILE A 348 1.02 -23.67 36.12
C ILE A 348 1.66 -22.29 36.12
N LEU A 349 2.90 -22.25 35.66
CA LEU A 349 3.72 -21.05 35.53
C LEU A 349 4.00 -20.77 34.05
N HIS A 350 3.99 -19.49 33.69
CA HIS A 350 4.50 -19.06 32.40
C HIS A 350 5.17 -17.70 32.52
N ASP A 351 6.18 -17.44 31.68
CA ASP A 351 6.77 -16.11 31.53
C ASP A 351 6.16 -15.46 30.29
N PRO A 352 5.33 -14.41 30.44
CA PRO A 352 4.72 -13.72 29.31
C PRO A 352 5.73 -12.90 28.48
N GLY A 353 7.01 -12.84 28.88
CA GLY A 353 8.06 -12.09 28.19
C GLY A 353 8.51 -10.82 28.91
N ASN A 354 8.08 -10.62 30.16
CA ASN A 354 8.45 -9.47 31.00
C ASN A 354 9.48 -9.84 32.08
N GLY A 355 9.98 -11.09 32.07
CA GLY A 355 10.95 -11.57 33.06
C GLY A 355 10.32 -11.86 34.45
N ARG A 356 8.99 -11.87 34.56
CA ARG A 356 8.25 -12.26 35.75
C ARG A 356 7.35 -13.46 35.44
N TYR A 357 7.47 -14.53 36.21
CA TYR A 357 6.55 -15.66 36.09
C TYR A 357 5.16 -15.28 36.60
N GLU A 358 4.15 -15.44 35.77
CA GLU A 358 2.74 -15.41 36.17
C GLU A 358 2.32 -16.80 36.66
N PHE A 359 1.51 -16.84 37.73
CA PHE A 359 1.21 -18.05 38.49
C PHE A 359 -0.28 -18.38 38.50
N TYR A 360 -0.61 -19.67 38.34
CA TYR A 360 -1.93 -20.22 38.65
C TYR A 360 -1.77 -21.19 39.82
N ASP A 361 -2.25 -20.79 41.00
CA ASP A 361 -2.14 -21.58 42.23
C ASP A 361 -3.29 -22.57 42.35
N GLY A 362 -2.96 -23.82 42.67
CA GLY A 362 -3.88 -24.75 43.33
C GLY A 362 -4.97 -25.34 42.43
N LEU A 363 -4.66 -25.69 41.17
CA LEU A 363 -5.60 -26.44 40.34
C LEU A 363 -5.69 -27.89 40.85
N GLU A 364 -6.83 -28.24 41.43
CA GLU A 364 -7.16 -29.62 41.78
C GLU A 364 -7.47 -30.41 40.51
N VAL A 365 -6.76 -31.53 40.30
CA VAL A 365 -7.09 -32.51 39.26
C VAL A 365 -8.09 -33.49 39.89
N PRO A 366 -9.36 -33.52 39.45
CA PRO A 366 -10.40 -34.36 40.03
C PRO A 366 -10.10 -35.86 39.96
N ASP A 367 -10.60 -36.59 40.96
CA ASP A 367 -10.50 -38.06 41.07
C ASP A 367 -11.15 -38.81 39.88
N ASP A 368 -12.13 -38.19 39.21
CA ASP A 368 -12.85 -38.73 38.06
C ASP A 368 -12.98 -37.69 36.93
N TRP A 369 -12.86 -38.17 35.67
CA TRP A 369 -13.09 -37.51 34.37
C TRP A 369 -12.23 -36.27 34.00
N MET A 370 -12.22 -35.94 32.70
CA MET A 370 -11.39 -34.90 32.08
C MET A 370 -11.63 -33.53 32.72
N THR A 371 -10.55 -32.85 33.13
CA THR A 371 -10.60 -31.42 33.46
C THR A 371 -10.04 -30.57 32.32
N VAL A 372 -10.85 -29.63 31.84
CA VAL A 372 -10.44 -28.57 30.89
C VAL A 372 -10.33 -27.26 31.66
N ASN A 373 -9.11 -26.74 31.81
CA ASN A 373 -8.91 -25.41 32.38
C ASN A 373 -8.80 -24.38 31.24
N HIS A 374 -9.70 -23.40 31.21
CA HIS A 374 -9.73 -22.30 30.23
C HIS A 374 -9.14 -21.02 30.85
N LYS A 375 -8.26 -20.32 30.13
CA LYS A 375 -7.82 -19.00 30.57
C LYS A 375 -7.53 -18.02 29.43
N ARG A 376 -7.92 -16.77 29.67
CA ARG A 376 -7.67 -15.61 28.82
C ARG A 376 -6.28 -15.03 29.09
N LEU A 377 -5.36 -15.09 28.12
CA LEU A 377 -3.97 -14.62 28.28
C LEU A 377 -3.53 -13.63 27.20
N THR A 378 -2.52 -12.82 27.53
CA THR A 378 -1.85 -11.89 26.62
C THR A 378 -0.34 -12.10 26.75
N PHE A 379 0.34 -12.34 25.64
CA PHE A 379 1.78 -12.61 25.61
C PHE A 379 2.53 -11.43 24.99
N MET A 380 3.68 -11.08 25.56
CA MET A 380 4.59 -10.03 25.08
C MET A 380 5.79 -10.60 24.31
N SER A 381 6.05 -11.90 24.47
CA SER A 381 7.10 -12.65 23.78
C SER A 381 6.54 -13.50 22.65
N ASP A 382 7.38 -13.68 21.65
CA ASP A 382 7.20 -14.55 20.49
C ASP A 382 7.30 -16.06 20.84
N SER A 383 7.78 -16.38 22.04
CA SER A 383 7.89 -17.74 22.55
C SER A 383 7.56 -17.73 24.04
N VAL A 384 6.67 -18.62 24.48
CA VAL A 384 6.21 -18.71 25.88
C VAL A 384 6.42 -20.12 26.39
N ILE A 385 7.16 -20.25 27.49
CA ILE A 385 7.38 -21.54 28.14
C ILE A 385 6.33 -21.70 29.24
N PHE A 386 5.51 -22.75 29.12
CA PHE A 386 4.63 -23.21 30.19
C PHE A 386 5.38 -24.23 31.03
N THR A 387 5.28 -24.10 32.35
CA THR A 387 5.83 -25.02 33.33
C THR A 387 4.72 -25.47 34.26
N ILE A 388 4.56 -26.78 34.40
CA ILE A 388 3.56 -27.42 35.27
C ILE A 388 4.32 -28.15 36.37
N GLN A 389 3.96 -27.90 37.62
CA GLN A 389 4.60 -28.49 38.79
C GLN A 389 3.55 -28.94 39.82
N ALA A 390 3.89 -29.89 40.67
CA ALA A 390 3.01 -30.26 41.77
C ALA A 390 3.04 -29.18 42.87
N ASN A 391 1.88 -28.84 43.41
CA ASN A 391 1.75 -27.93 44.55
C ASN A 391 2.15 -28.66 45.85
N GLY A 392 2.50 -27.92 46.91
CA GLY A 392 2.83 -28.46 48.23
C GLY A 392 1.71 -29.23 48.94
N SER A 393 0.48 -29.20 48.41
CA SER A 393 -0.66 -29.99 48.88
C SER A 393 -0.91 -31.28 48.06
N SER A 394 -0.10 -31.54 47.03
CA SER A 394 -0.25 -32.70 46.13
C SER A 394 0.40 -33.96 46.69
N ASP A 395 -0.29 -35.10 46.60
CA ASP A 395 0.27 -36.43 46.91
C ASP A 395 0.96 -37.07 45.70
N LEU A 396 0.65 -36.58 44.49
CA LEU A 396 1.13 -37.11 43.22
C LEU A 396 1.89 -36.04 42.40
N PRO A 397 2.82 -36.43 41.49
CA PRO A 397 3.59 -35.50 40.66
C PRO A 397 2.76 -34.57 39.74
N ALA A 398 3.37 -33.79 38.84
CA ALA A 398 2.61 -33.08 37.81
C ALA A 398 2.23 -34.03 36.64
N ILE A 399 1.09 -33.80 35.99
CA ILE A 399 0.64 -34.57 34.81
C ILE A 399 0.01 -33.65 33.75
N ILE A 400 0.10 -34.03 32.47
CA ILE A 400 -0.64 -33.42 31.35
C ILE A 400 -0.86 -34.41 30.21
N SER A 401 -2.09 -34.49 29.69
CA SER A 401 -2.47 -35.37 28.58
C SER A 401 -2.43 -34.64 27.23
N GLY A 402 -3.00 -33.44 27.17
CA GLY A 402 -3.06 -32.65 25.95
C GLY A 402 -3.23 -31.15 26.18
N VAL A 403 -3.09 -30.37 25.11
CA VAL A 403 -3.34 -28.93 25.12
C VAL A 403 -3.91 -28.46 23.78
N GLU A 404 -4.88 -27.53 23.83
CA GLU A 404 -5.32 -26.74 22.68
C GLU A 404 -5.19 -25.25 22.99
N ILE A 405 -4.61 -24.47 22.08
CA ILE A 405 -4.41 -23.03 22.26
C ILE A 405 -4.97 -22.31 21.06
N TYR A 406 -5.94 -21.42 21.31
CA TYR A 406 -6.58 -20.57 20.32
C TYR A 406 -6.28 -19.10 20.58
N GLY A 407 -6.06 -18.31 19.54
CA GLY A 407 -5.99 -16.86 19.62
C GLY A 407 -7.26 -16.23 19.03
N GLU A 408 -7.93 -15.37 19.79
CA GLU A 408 -9.02 -14.53 19.30
C GLU A 408 -8.47 -13.32 18.57
N MET A 409 -8.71 -13.31 17.26
CA MET A 409 -8.38 -12.21 16.38
C MET A 409 -9.63 -11.40 16.08
N ASN A 410 -9.54 -10.10 16.30
CA ASN A 410 -10.58 -9.17 15.90
C ASN A 410 -10.54 -8.97 14.38
N PRO A 411 -11.69 -8.94 13.69
CA PRO A 411 -11.73 -8.61 12.28
C PRO A 411 -11.19 -7.20 12.08
N ILE A 412 -10.52 -6.95 10.95
CA ILE A 412 -10.27 -5.58 10.49
C ILE A 412 -11.64 -4.94 10.30
N ILE A 413 -11.94 -3.91 11.09
CA ILE A 413 -13.30 -3.48 11.43
C ILE A 413 -14.13 -2.96 10.22
N SER A 414 -13.58 -2.92 9.00
CA SER A 414 -14.40 -2.48 7.87
C SER A 414 -13.90 -2.92 6.50
N LYS A 415 -14.75 -3.66 5.78
CA LYS A 415 -14.67 -3.92 4.34
C LYS A 415 -14.67 -2.61 3.53
N THR A 416 -14.38 -2.68 2.24
CA THR A 416 -14.60 -1.54 1.34
C THR A 416 -16.02 -1.02 1.50
N MET A 417 -16.19 0.31 1.52
CA MET A 417 -17.54 0.88 1.63
C MET A 417 -18.47 0.30 0.58
N GLN A 418 -19.62 -0.20 1.00
CA GLN A 418 -20.54 -0.91 0.13
C GLN A 418 -20.96 -0.09 -1.09
N ASP A 419 -21.22 1.21 -0.91
CA ASP A 419 -21.54 2.12 -2.02
C ASP A 419 -20.46 2.10 -3.11
N ASP A 420 -19.17 2.06 -2.73
CA ASP A 420 -18.08 2.01 -3.69
C ASP A 420 -18.01 0.63 -4.38
N VAL A 421 -18.25 -0.46 -3.62
CA VAL A 421 -18.30 -1.83 -4.14
C VAL A 421 -19.38 -1.95 -5.22
N ASP A 422 -20.58 -1.45 -4.94
CA ASP A 422 -21.73 -1.53 -5.85
C ASP A 422 -21.44 -0.77 -7.15
N VAL A 423 -20.87 0.44 -7.06
CA VAL A 423 -20.53 1.26 -8.24
C VAL A 423 -19.45 0.59 -9.10
N VAL A 424 -18.36 0.09 -8.50
CA VAL A 424 -17.28 -0.53 -9.29
C VAL A 424 -17.70 -1.85 -9.91
N GLN A 425 -18.65 -2.57 -9.30
CA GLN A 425 -19.24 -3.77 -9.91
C GLN A 425 -20.18 -3.40 -11.06
N GLU A 426 -20.99 -2.35 -10.91
CA GLU A 426 -21.94 -1.89 -11.92
C GLU A 426 -21.26 -1.47 -13.23
N LEU A 427 -20.09 -0.80 -13.14
CA LEU A 427 -19.28 -0.37 -14.29
C LEU A 427 -18.93 -1.51 -15.28
N PHE A 428 -19.02 -2.78 -14.87
CA PHE A 428 -18.67 -3.95 -15.69
C PHE A 428 -19.80 -4.99 -15.80
N THR A 429 -21.05 -4.63 -15.50
CA THR A 429 -22.19 -5.57 -15.48
C THR A 429 -22.54 -6.15 -16.86
N ASN A 430 -22.31 -5.41 -17.95
CA ASN A 430 -22.57 -5.88 -19.32
C ASN A 430 -21.45 -6.73 -19.93
N TYR A 431 -20.40 -7.01 -19.16
CA TYR A 431 -19.36 -7.95 -19.56
C TYR A 431 -19.84 -9.38 -19.30
N SER A 432 -20.26 -10.06 -20.36
CA SER A 432 -20.48 -11.50 -20.35
C SER A 432 -19.21 -12.19 -19.83
N ASP A 433 -19.39 -13.26 -19.05
CA ASP A 433 -18.37 -14.03 -18.29
C ASP A 433 -17.15 -14.56 -19.09
N GLN A 434 -16.98 -14.13 -20.33
CA GLN A 434 -15.91 -14.55 -21.23
C GLN A 434 -14.66 -13.66 -21.20
N ASN A 435 -14.67 -12.50 -20.53
CA ASN A 435 -13.48 -11.63 -20.52
C ASN A 435 -12.73 -11.66 -19.19
N THR A 436 -11.58 -12.31 -19.27
CA THR A 436 -10.68 -12.71 -18.19
C THR A 436 -9.69 -11.60 -17.79
N LEU A 437 -9.88 -10.38 -18.30
CA LEU A 437 -8.91 -9.28 -18.23
C LEU A 437 -9.00 -8.43 -16.94
N PHE A 438 -10.10 -8.49 -16.21
CA PHE A 438 -10.30 -7.69 -15.00
C PHE A 438 -10.42 -8.57 -13.76
N ASP A 439 -9.58 -8.30 -12.77
CA ASP A 439 -9.78 -8.85 -11.43
C ASP A 439 -11.02 -8.23 -10.80
N ARG A 440 -11.98 -9.08 -10.45
CA ARG A 440 -13.26 -8.74 -9.81
C ARG A 440 -13.56 -9.67 -8.63
N ALA A 441 -12.57 -10.47 -8.22
CA ALA A 441 -12.76 -11.49 -7.19
C ALA A 441 -12.59 -10.85 -5.81
N GLY A 442 -13.51 -11.16 -4.89
CA GLY A 442 -13.46 -10.70 -3.50
C GLY A 442 -13.75 -9.21 -3.33
N ASP A 443 -13.28 -8.65 -2.22
CA ASP A 443 -13.43 -7.22 -1.91
C ASP A 443 -12.55 -6.35 -2.86
N PRO A 444 -13.01 -5.18 -3.34
CA PRO A 444 -12.25 -4.36 -4.27
C PRO A 444 -10.92 -3.82 -3.74
N CYS A 445 -10.84 -3.47 -2.46
CA CYS A 445 -9.66 -2.83 -1.86
C CYS A 445 -8.83 -3.78 -0.97
N LEU A 446 -9.40 -4.88 -0.49
CA LEU A 446 -8.77 -5.78 0.49
C LEU A 446 -8.45 -7.18 -0.08
N PRO A 447 -7.40 -7.86 0.41
CA PRO A 447 -6.31 -7.32 1.24
C PRO A 447 -5.43 -6.31 0.48
N ILE A 448 -5.48 -6.34 -0.84
CA ILE A 448 -4.89 -5.35 -1.74
C ILE A 448 -5.93 -4.86 -2.74
N PRO A 449 -5.84 -3.64 -3.27
CA PRO A 449 -6.73 -3.19 -4.32
C PRO A 449 -6.68 -4.08 -5.57
N TRP A 450 -7.80 -4.22 -6.26
CA TRP A 450 -7.81 -4.77 -7.62
C TRP A 450 -6.81 -3.99 -8.49
N ALA A 451 -6.19 -4.67 -9.45
CA ALA A 451 -5.04 -4.12 -10.18
C ALA A 451 -5.29 -2.78 -10.90
N TRP A 452 -6.56 -2.45 -11.18
CA TRP A 452 -7.02 -1.25 -11.87
C TRP A 452 -7.65 -0.21 -10.92
N LEU A 453 -7.56 -0.43 -9.60
CA LEU A 453 -8.03 0.44 -8.55
C LEU A 453 -6.87 0.95 -7.67
N VAL A 454 -7.05 2.14 -7.11
CA VAL A 454 -6.29 2.62 -5.96
C VAL A 454 -7.29 3.01 -4.86
N CYS A 455 -7.07 2.50 -3.65
CA CYS A 455 -7.95 2.77 -2.52
C CYS A 455 -7.27 3.61 -1.43
N SER A 456 -8.06 4.28 -0.61
CA SER A 456 -7.57 4.95 0.60
C SER A 456 -7.07 3.93 1.62
N MET A 457 -6.09 4.33 2.43
CA MET A 457 -5.64 3.55 3.59
C MET A 457 -6.55 3.73 4.81
N GLU A 458 -7.45 4.72 4.78
CA GLU A 458 -8.47 4.93 5.82
C GLU A 458 -9.48 3.78 5.81
N LEU A 459 -9.91 3.33 6.98
CA LEU A 459 -10.92 2.29 7.17
C LEU A 459 -12.29 2.92 7.45
N PRO A 460 -13.38 2.55 6.74
CA PRO A 460 -13.43 1.67 5.56
C PRO A 460 -12.68 2.22 4.35
N PRO A 461 -11.97 1.36 3.59
CA PRO A 461 -11.30 1.79 2.38
C PRO A 461 -12.32 2.28 1.36
N ARG A 462 -11.96 3.37 0.70
CA ARG A 462 -12.72 4.03 -0.36
C ARG A 462 -11.93 3.98 -1.66
N VAL A 463 -12.62 3.88 -2.79
CA VAL A 463 -11.99 3.95 -4.11
C VAL A 463 -11.58 5.40 -4.39
N THR A 464 -10.29 5.61 -4.63
CA THR A 464 -9.72 6.94 -4.88
C THR A 464 -9.25 7.11 -6.32
N GLN A 465 -8.91 6.03 -7.02
CA GLN A 465 -8.57 6.06 -8.44
C GLN A 465 -9.10 4.83 -9.16
N ILE A 466 -9.58 5.03 -10.38
CA ILE A 466 -9.98 4.00 -11.33
C ILE A 466 -9.18 4.23 -12.61
N ASN A 467 -8.41 3.23 -13.05
CA ASN A 467 -7.70 3.28 -14.33
C ASN A 467 -7.88 1.97 -15.10
N VAL A 468 -8.65 2.03 -16.18
CA VAL A 468 -8.89 0.91 -17.10
C VAL A 468 -8.67 1.33 -18.54
N THR A 469 -7.68 2.20 -18.78
CA THR A 469 -7.32 2.71 -20.10
C THR A 469 -7.02 1.56 -21.08
N GLY A 470 -7.68 1.55 -22.24
CA GLY A 470 -7.37 0.57 -23.29
C GLY A 470 -7.76 -0.88 -22.96
N LYS A 471 -8.65 -1.10 -21.99
CA LYS A 471 -9.00 -2.44 -21.51
C LYS A 471 -10.27 -3.02 -22.14
N GLY A 472 -10.86 -2.33 -23.12
CA GLY A 472 -12.04 -2.78 -23.86
C GLY A 472 -13.34 -2.67 -23.07
N VAL A 473 -13.43 -1.75 -22.10
CA VAL A 473 -14.67 -1.49 -21.35
C VAL A 473 -15.76 -0.98 -22.31
N ASN A 474 -16.99 -1.44 -22.17
CA ASN A 474 -18.12 -1.06 -23.03
C ASN A 474 -19.40 -0.80 -22.21
N GLY A 475 -20.46 -0.36 -22.89
CA GLY A 475 -21.71 0.02 -22.23
C GLY A 475 -21.72 1.49 -21.80
N SER A 476 -22.73 1.89 -21.04
CA SER A 476 -22.89 3.27 -20.55
C SER A 476 -22.32 3.49 -19.16
N LEU A 477 -21.86 4.70 -18.89
CA LEU A 477 -21.47 5.12 -17.55
C LEU A 477 -22.71 5.12 -16.64
N PRO A 478 -22.69 4.41 -15.49
CA PRO A 478 -23.85 4.30 -14.62
C PRO A 478 -24.09 5.61 -13.86
N HIS A 479 -25.36 5.93 -13.59
CA HIS A 479 -25.70 7.12 -12.79
C HIS A 479 -25.18 7.02 -11.34
N THR A 480 -25.00 5.82 -10.82
CA THR A 480 -24.44 5.56 -9.48
C THR A 480 -22.97 6.00 -9.36
N LEU A 481 -22.27 6.26 -10.47
CA LEU A 481 -20.86 6.71 -10.48
C LEU A 481 -20.59 7.91 -9.57
N GLY A 482 -21.57 8.82 -9.46
CA GLY A 482 -21.50 9.98 -8.55
C GLY A 482 -21.41 9.64 -7.06
N GLY A 483 -21.65 8.39 -6.67
CA GLY A 483 -21.53 7.89 -5.29
C GLY A 483 -20.08 7.73 -4.80
N LEU A 484 -19.10 7.72 -5.71
CA LEU A 484 -17.68 7.59 -5.37
C LEU A 484 -17.09 8.90 -4.81
N SER A 485 -17.56 9.30 -3.62
CA SER A 485 -17.26 10.60 -2.97
C SER A 485 -15.79 10.90 -2.67
N ARG A 486 -14.89 9.91 -2.79
CA ARG A 486 -13.44 10.06 -2.59
C ARG A 486 -12.62 9.86 -3.87
N LEU A 487 -13.29 9.68 -5.02
CA LEU A 487 -12.61 9.48 -6.29
C LEU A 487 -11.88 10.76 -6.72
N THR A 488 -10.60 10.63 -7.00
CA THR A 488 -9.69 11.71 -7.41
C THR A 488 -9.26 11.57 -8.86
N VAL A 489 -9.15 10.34 -9.37
CA VAL A 489 -8.74 10.05 -10.74
C VAL A 489 -9.68 9.03 -11.35
N LEU A 490 -10.28 9.40 -12.48
CA LEU A 490 -11.07 8.50 -13.32
C LEU A 490 -10.49 8.50 -14.74
N ASP A 491 -9.76 7.43 -15.09
CA ASP A 491 -9.25 7.21 -16.44
C ASP A 491 -9.91 5.97 -17.06
N LEU A 492 -10.84 6.25 -17.97
CA LEU A 492 -11.55 5.26 -18.78
C LEU A 492 -11.24 5.43 -20.27
N SER A 493 -10.12 6.07 -20.61
CA SER A 493 -9.79 6.41 -21.99
C SER A 493 -9.50 5.19 -22.88
N ASN A 494 -9.63 5.37 -24.19
CA ASN A 494 -9.37 4.36 -25.22
C ASN A 494 -10.19 3.08 -25.03
N ASN A 495 -11.48 3.21 -24.73
CA ASN A 495 -12.41 2.12 -24.53
C ASN A 495 -13.57 2.18 -25.56
N SER A 496 -14.63 1.40 -25.34
CA SER A 496 -15.83 1.37 -26.18
C SER A 496 -17.08 1.79 -25.41
N LEU A 497 -16.94 2.74 -24.46
CA LEU A 497 -18.06 3.29 -23.71
C LEU A 497 -19.00 4.07 -24.62
N THR A 498 -20.31 3.92 -24.43
CA THR A 498 -21.38 4.56 -25.24
C THR A 498 -22.38 5.27 -24.34
N GLY A 499 -23.31 6.03 -24.91
CA GLY A 499 -24.35 6.72 -24.15
C GLY A 499 -23.91 8.11 -23.67
N PRO A 500 -24.82 8.85 -23.04
CA PRO A 500 -24.54 10.19 -22.52
C PRO A 500 -23.70 10.16 -21.23
N LEU A 501 -23.03 11.27 -20.94
CA LEU A 501 -22.40 11.49 -19.64
C LEU A 501 -23.50 11.65 -18.57
N PRO A 502 -23.40 10.99 -17.40
CA PRO A 502 -24.39 11.13 -16.35
C PRO A 502 -24.20 12.44 -15.56
N ASN A 503 -25.30 13.13 -15.23
CA ASN A 503 -25.26 14.37 -14.43
C ASN A 503 -24.62 14.15 -13.05
N SER A 504 -24.74 12.94 -12.49
CA SER A 504 -24.14 12.55 -11.21
C SER A 504 -22.61 12.63 -11.19
N LEU A 505 -21.94 12.73 -12.34
CA LEU A 505 -20.50 13.00 -12.41
C LEU A 505 -20.12 14.32 -11.70
N GLY A 506 -21.03 15.31 -11.71
CA GLY A 506 -20.88 16.55 -10.97
C GLY A 506 -20.95 16.39 -9.44
N ASN A 507 -21.41 15.24 -8.92
CA ASN A 507 -21.45 15.00 -7.47
C ASN A 507 -20.08 14.59 -6.90
N ILE A 508 -19.10 14.25 -7.76
CA ILE A 508 -17.77 13.80 -7.35
C ILE A 508 -16.86 15.01 -7.10
N SER A 509 -17.14 15.74 -6.02
CA SER A 509 -16.43 16.98 -5.66
C SER A 509 -14.92 16.81 -5.41
N SER A 510 -14.42 15.59 -5.25
CA SER A 510 -13.00 15.26 -5.05
C SER A 510 -12.21 15.02 -6.35
N LEU A 511 -12.87 15.03 -7.51
CA LEU A 511 -12.28 14.61 -8.78
C LEU A 511 -11.27 15.63 -9.31
N ARG A 512 -10.00 15.20 -9.46
CA ARG A 512 -8.89 16.01 -9.97
C ARG A 512 -8.56 15.71 -11.42
N ALA A 513 -8.69 14.47 -11.85
CA ALA A 513 -8.42 14.08 -13.23
C ALA A 513 -9.55 13.22 -13.78
N LEU A 514 -10.12 13.67 -14.90
CA LEU A 514 -11.13 12.94 -15.64
C LEU A 514 -10.66 12.75 -17.09
N ASN A 515 -10.47 11.49 -17.49
CA ASN A 515 -10.05 11.13 -18.83
C ASN A 515 -11.02 10.10 -19.43
N LEU A 516 -11.83 10.55 -20.38
CA LEU A 516 -12.79 9.73 -21.13
C LEU A 516 -12.46 9.70 -22.63
N GLU A 517 -11.24 10.11 -22.99
CA GLU A 517 -10.78 10.22 -24.38
C GLU A 517 -10.93 8.90 -25.15
N GLY A 518 -11.26 8.96 -26.45
CA GLY A 518 -11.20 7.79 -27.31
C GLY A 518 -12.27 6.75 -26.97
N ASN A 519 -13.50 7.19 -26.78
CA ASN A 519 -14.68 6.35 -26.55
C ASN A 519 -15.76 6.64 -27.62
N LYS A 520 -16.99 6.15 -27.41
CA LYS A 520 -18.15 6.37 -28.28
C LYS A 520 -19.27 7.09 -27.51
N LEU A 521 -18.91 7.95 -26.56
CA LEU A 521 -19.87 8.72 -25.77
C LEU A 521 -20.55 9.76 -26.67
N PHE A 522 -21.86 9.96 -26.50
CA PHE A 522 -22.66 10.82 -27.38
C PHE A 522 -23.72 11.61 -26.61
N GLY A 523 -24.27 12.65 -27.25
CA GLY A 523 -25.26 13.55 -26.67
C GLY A 523 -24.62 14.75 -25.97
N ASP A 524 -25.50 15.63 -25.46
CA ASP A 524 -25.10 16.89 -24.84
C ASP A 524 -24.42 16.68 -23.48
N LEU A 525 -23.60 17.64 -23.08
CA LEU A 525 -23.02 17.67 -21.74
C LEU A 525 -24.14 17.88 -20.71
N PRO A 526 -24.09 17.20 -19.56
CA PRO A 526 -25.01 17.44 -18.46
C PRO A 526 -25.12 18.91 -18.07
N PRO A 527 -26.32 19.35 -17.62
CA PRO A 527 -26.46 20.63 -16.93
C PRO A 527 -25.83 20.52 -15.54
N PHE A 528 -24.50 20.57 -15.49
CA PHE A 528 -23.76 20.60 -14.23
C PHE A 528 -24.09 21.88 -13.45
N GLU A 529 -24.27 21.74 -12.15
CA GLU A 529 -24.38 22.90 -11.27
C GLU A 529 -23.07 23.72 -11.29
N PRO A 530 -23.14 25.06 -11.17
CA PRO A 530 -21.95 25.89 -11.08
C PRO A 530 -21.01 25.40 -9.97
N LYS A 531 -19.71 25.33 -10.26
CA LYS A 531 -18.66 24.79 -9.38
C LYS A 531 -18.82 23.32 -8.95
N ALA A 532 -19.65 22.52 -9.62
CA ALA A 532 -19.76 21.09 -9.33
C ALA A 532 -18.42 20.33 -9.46
N LEU A 533 -17.55 20.76 -10.38
CA LEU A 533 -16.24 20.16 -10.68
C LEU A 533 -15.07 21.07 -10.25
N GLN A 534 -15.21 21.74 -9.10
CA GLN A 534 -14.28 22.75 -8.61
C GLN A 534 -12.85 22.28 -8.25
N THR A 535 -12.62 20.97 -8.16
CA THR A 535 -11.28 20.41 -7.85
C THR A 535 -10.58 19.83 -9.07
N LEU A 536 -11.20 19.91 -10.24
CA LEU A 536 -10.70 19.30 -11.46
C LEU A 536 -9.45 20.06 -11.95
N GLU A 537 -8.36 19.33 -12.17
CA GLU A 537 -7.08 19.85 -12.65
C GLU A 537 -6.85 19.48 -14.13
N TYR A 538 -7.39 18.34 -14.55
CA TYR A 538 -7.27 17.79 -15.90
C TYR A 538 -8.60 17.21 -16.38
N LEU A 539 -9.04 17.62 -17.57
CA LEU A 539 -10.22 17.06 -18.24
C LEU A 539 -9.93 16.77 -19.71
N SER A 540 -10.10 15.51 -20.12
CA SER A 540 -10.13 15.12 -21.53
C SER A 540 -11.40 14.34 -21.85
N LEU A 541 -12.19 14.89 -22.78
CA LEU A 541 -13.33 14.24 -23.43
C LEU A 541 -13.06 14.00 -24.92
N ALA A 542 -11.81 14.14 -25.36
CA ALA A 542 -11.44 14.15 -26.76
C ALA A 542 -11.80 12.85 -27.50
N ASN A 543 -11.95 12.91 -28.81
CA ASN A 543 -12.20 11.75 -29.65
C ASN A 543 -13.42 10.92 -29.18
N ASN A 544 -14.58 11.58 -29.14
CA ASN A 544 -15.89 11.01 -28.82
C ASN A 544 -16.94 11.53 -29.84
N GLN A 545 -18.22 11.34 -29.54
CA GLN A 545 -19.37 11.78 -30.35
C GLN A 545 -20.25 12.78 -29.58
N LEU A 546 -19.67 13.52 -28.63
CA LEU A 546 -20.41 14.47 -27.77
C LEU A 546 -20.80 15.71 -28.58
N ASP A 547 -22.00 16.23 -28.32
CA ASP A 547 -22.54 17.41 -29.00
C ASP A 547 -23.00 18.48 -27.99
N GLY A 548 -23.75 19.47 -28.47
CA GLY A 548 -24.23 20.58 -27.65
C GLY A 548 -23.19 21.65 -27.37
N ASN A 549 -23.43 22.49 -26.36
CA ASN A 549 -22.63 23.68 -26.07
C ASN A 549 -21.77 23.50 -24.80
N LEU A 550 -20.70 24.29 -24.68
CA LEU A 550 -19.73 24.15 -23.59
C LEU A 550 -20.08 24.95 -22.31
N SER A 551 -21.19 25.69 -22.30
CA SER A 551 -21.46 26.69 -21.24
C SER A 551 -21.63 26.05 -19.87
N SER A 552 -22.43 24.98 -19.76
CA SER A 552 -22.68 24.30 -18.47
C SER A 552 -21.40 23.71 -17.88
N LEU A 553 -20.54 23.14 -18.72
CA LEU A 553 -19.27 22.59 -18.30
C LEU A 553 -18.34 23.69 -17.79
N VAL A 554 -18.18 24.77 -18.53
CA VAL A 554 -17.28 25.86 -18.13
C VAL A 554 -17.71 26.49 -16.81
N THR A 555 -19.02 26.63 -16.56
CA THR A 555 -19.54 27.14 -15.28
C THR A 555 -19.36 26.16 -14.12
N ALA A 556 -19.26 24.86 -14.41
CA ALA A 556 -19.04 23.84 -13.40
C ALA A 556 -17.58 23.73 -12.93
N LEU A 557 -16.64 24.21 -13.74
CA LEU A 557 -15.21 24.23 -13.43
C LEU A 557 -14.84 25.42 -12.54
N ASP A 558 -13.70 25.34 -11.87
CA ASP A 558 -13.09 26.44 -11.12
C ASP A 558 -11.63 26.61 -11.53
N ASP A 559 -10.93 27.56 -10.93
CA ASP A 559 -9.56 27.94 -11.25
C ASP A 559 -8.51 26.83 -10.96
N SER A 560 -8.90 25.63 -10.55
CA SER A 560 -7.99 24.49 -10.41
C SER A 560 -7.55 23.89 -11.75
N VAL A 561 -8.32 24.11 -12.82
CA VAL A 561 -8.12 23.45 -14.12
C VAL A 561 -6.87 23.97 -14.82
N SER A 562 -5.98 23.04 -15.18
CA SER A 562 -4.74 23.33 -15.91
C SER A 562 -4.79 22.92 -17.39
N ALA A 563 -5.63 21.94 -17.74
CA ALA A 563 -5.74 21.46 -19.12
C ALA A 563 -7.16 20.99 -19.44
N LEU A 564 -7.70 21.48 -20.57
CA LEU A 564 -9.00 21.11 -21.13
C LEU A 564 -8.83 20.61 -22.56
N ASN A 565 -9.20 19.35 -22.80
CA ASN A 565 -9.22 18.77 -24.13
C ASN A 565 -10.61 18.25 -24.50
N MET A 566 -11.24 18.93 -25.47
CA MET A 566 -12.56 18.60 -26.02
C MET A 566 -12.46 18.24 -27.51
N SER A 567 -11.24 18.06 -28.01
CA SER A 567 -10.99 17.93 -29.43
C SER A 567 -11.68 16.71 -30.07
N THR A 568 -11.98 16.78 -31.37
CA THR A 568 -12.54 15.65 -32.13
C THR A 568 -13.87 15.16 -31.53
N ASN A 569 -14.86 16.06 -31.51
CA ASN A 569 -16.24 15.84 -31.07
C ASN A 569 -17.19 16.61 -32.01
N PHE A 570 -18.46 16.77 -31.62
CA PHE A 570 -19.48 17.52 -32.35
C PHE A 570 -19.98 18.76 -31.60
N PHE A 571 -19.15 19.32 -30.70
CA PHE A 571 -19.52 20.51 -29.93
C PHE A 571 -19.79 21.70 -30.84
N ASN A 572 -20.82 22.47 -30.52
CA ASN A 572 -21.29 23.60 -31.32
C ASN A 572 -21.61 24.82 -30.44
N GLY A 573 -21.94 25.94 -31.09
CA GLY A 573 -22.18 27.22 -30.43
C GLY A 573 -20.87 27.98 -30.14
N PRO A 574 -20.97 29.12 -29.45
CA PRO A 574 -19.83 29.99 -29.18
C PRO A 574 -18.90 29.43 -28.10
N ILE A 575 -17.64 29.85 -28.13
CA ILE A 575 -16.70 29.66 -27.01
C ILE A 575 -17.19 30.49 -25.81
N PRO A 576 -17.50 29.87 -24.65
CA PRO A 576 -18.03 30.60 -23.49
C PRO A 576 -17.04 31.63 -22.94
N VAL A 577 -17.53 32.83 -22.64
CA VAL A 577 -16.69 33.92 -22.07
C VAL A 577 -16.28 33.62 -20.63
N GLU A 578 -17.03 32.77 -19.95
CA GLU A 578 -16.80 32.28 -18.60
C GLU A 578 -15.46 31.58 -18.47
N LEU A 579 -14.87 31.07 -19.56
CA LEU A 579 -13.51 30.48 -19.55
C LEU A 579 -12.46 31.44 -18.99
N LYS A 580 -12.70 32.77 -19.03
CA LYS A 580 -11.81 33.78 -18.44
C LYS A 580 -11.57 33.59 -16.94
N SER A 581 -12.43 32.86 -16.21
CA SER A 581 -12.26 32.58 -14.79
C SER A 581 -11.20 31.50 -14.50
N LEU A 582 -10.80 30.72 -15.50
CA LEU A 582 -9.88 29.58 -15.36
C LEU A 582 -8.41 30.04 -15.51
N THR A 583 -7.96 30.95 -14.65
CA THR A 583 -6.64 31.61 -14.73
C THR A 583 -5.43 30.66 -14.68
N ASN A 584 -5.55 29.46 -14.09
CA ASN A 584 -4.49 28.43 -14.09
C ASN A 584 -4.43 27.58 -15.37
N LEU A 585 -5.33 27.79 -16.32
CA LEU A 585 -5.40 27.05 -17.57
C LEU A 585 -4.12 27.26 -18.41
N ARG A 586 -3.46 26.16 -18.76
CA ARG A 586 -2.23 26.12 -19.58
C ARG A 586 -2.47 25.57 -20.98
N SER A 587 -3.36 24.59 -21.13
CA SER A 587 -3.72 24.01 -22.42
C SER A 587 -5.22 24.05 -22.66
N LEU A 588 -5.64 24.63 -23.79
CA LEU A 588 -7.01 24.66 -24.26
C LEU A 588 -7.09 24.06 -25.67
N GLU A 589 -7.64 22.86 -25.77
CA GLU A 589 -7.68 22.07 -27.01
C GLU A 589 -9.11 21.72 -27.42
N PHE A 590 -9.73 22.56 -28.27
CA PHE A 590 -11.09 22.37 -28.79
C PHE A 590 -11.11 22.10 -30.31
N SER A 591 -9.99 21.66 -30.88
CA SER A 591 -9.87 21.42 -32.32
C SER A 591 -10.83 20.34 -32.83
N HIS A 592 -11.19 20.37 -34.11
CA HIS A 592 -12.05 19.39 -34.76
C HIS A 592 -13.43 19.28 -34.08
N ASN A 593 -14.16 20.39 -34.08
CA ASN A 593 -15.53 20.50 -33.58
C ASN A 593 -16.36 21.38 -34.56
N TYR A 594 -17.59 21.73 -34.17
CA TYR A 594 -18.48 22.62 -34.91
C TYR A 594 -18.69 23.95 -34.17
N LEU A 595 -17.69 24.44 -33.43
CA LEU A 595 -17.80 25.70 -32.68
C LEU A 595 -17.96 26.88 -33.65
N THR A 596 -18.85 27.80 -33.32
CA THR A 596 -19.26 28.95 -34.16
C THR A 596 -19.07 30.27 -33.42
N GLY A 597 -19.32 31.39 -34.07
CA GLY A 597 -19.22 32.71 -33.47
C GLY A 597 -17.79 33.26 -33.43
N GLU A 598 -17.63 34.42 -32.80
CA GLU A 598 -16.35 35.13 -32.72
C GLU A 598 -15.55 34.71 -31.47
N LEU A 599 -14.23 34.91 -31.50
CA LEU A 599 -13.40 34.76 -30.31
C LEU A 599 -13.72 35.89 -29.29
N PRO A 600 -14.12 35.57 -28.05
CA PRO A 600 -14.51 36.60 -27.08
C PRO A 600 -13.33 37.53 -26.72
N THR A 601 -13.54 38.85 -26.73
CA THR A 601 -12.49 39.83 -26.42
C THR A 601 -12.05 39.81 -24.95
N ASP A 602 -12.94 39.37 -24.07
CA ASP A 602 -12.74 39.33 -22.62
C ASP A 602 -12.11 38.01 -22.13
N LEU A 603 -11.86 37.07 -23.04
CA LEU A 603 -11.28 35.76 -22.71
C LEU A 603 -9.79 35.84 -22.35
N TRP A 604 -9.09 36.87 -22.83
CA TRP A 604 -7.62 36.92 -22.84
C TRP A 604 -6.98 37.40 -21.52
N GLY A 605 -7.64 37.12 -20.39
CA GLY A 605 -7.09 37.24 -19.04
C GLY A 605 -6.38 35.98 -18.53
N LEU A 606 -6.23 34.95 -19.37
CA LEU A 606 -5.65 33.65 -19.05
C LEU A 606 -4.11 33.70 -19.01
N GLU A 607 -3.53 34.30 -17.98
CA GLU A 607 -2.09 34.58 -17.88
C GLU A 607 -1.18 33.34 -17.96
N ASN A 608 -1.72 32.17 -17.60
CA ASN A 608 -0.97 30.91 -17.62
C ASN A 608 -1.11 30.11 -18.92
N LEU A 609 -1.89 30.59 -19.91
CA LEU A 609 -2.14 29.85 -21.14
C LEU A 609 -0.87 29.72 -21.98
N GLU A 610 -0.47 28.48 -22.27
CA GLU A 610 0.71 28.11 -23.05
C GLU A 610 0.31 27.64 -24.46
N VAL A 611 -0.77 26.84 -24.54
CA VAL A 611 -1.23 26.20 -25.77
C VAL A 611 -2.71 26.49 -25.99
N LEU A 612 -3.01 27.06 -27.16
CA LEU A 612 -4.37 27.24 -27.67
C LEU A 612 -4.52 26.48 -28.99
N ASN A 613 -5.41 25.50 -29.03
CA ASN A 613 -5.73 24.79 -30.25
C ASN A 613 -7.24 24.80 -30.54
N LEU A 614 -7.65 25.53 -31.56
CA LEU A 614 -9.03 25.67 -32.03
C LEU A 614 -9.16 25.29 -33.53
N ASP A 615 -8.21 24.53 -34.07
CA ASP A 615 -8.20 24.20 -35.50
C ASP A 615 -9.40 23.36 -35.94
N HIS A 616 -9.80 23.44 -37.21
CA HIS A 616 -10.97 22.75 -37.77
C HIS A 616 -12.27 23.02 -36.98
N ASN A 617 -12.71 24.27 -36.98
CA ASN A 617 -13.99 24.73 -36.42
C ASN A 617 -14.67 25.69 -37.42
N GLN A 618 -15.78 26.32 -37.00
CA GLN A 618 -16.54 27.29 -37.80
C GLN A 618 -16.46 28.70 -37.19
N LEU A 619 -15.37 29.02 -36.49
CA LEU A 619 -15.19 30.31 -35.84
C LEU A 619 -15.00 31.42 -36.88
N THR A 620 -15.60 32.58 -36.63
CA THR A 620 -15.65 33.72 -37.55
C THR A 620 -15.09 34.99 -36.91
N GLY A 621 -15.08 36.08 -37.69
CA GLY A 621 -14.76 37.41 -37.18
C GLY A 621 -13.26 37.70 -37.13
N ASN A 622 -12.88 38.52 -36.15
CA ASN A 622 -11.54 39.05 -36.00
C ASN A 622 -10.75 38.27 -34.96
N ILE A 623 -9.46 38.03 -35.21
CA ILE A 623 -8.55 37.50 -34.19
C ILE A 623 -8.20 38.66 -33.23
N PRO A 624 -8.57 38.60 -31.93
CA PRO A 624 -8.41 39.73 -31.01
C PRO A 624 -6.95 40.06 -30.72
N ASP A 625 -6.60 41.35 -30.75
CA ASP A 625 -5.23 41.82 -30.50
C ASP A 625 -4.79 41.60 -29.03
N SER A 626 -5.75 41.55 -28.11
CA SER A 626 -5.52 41.22 -26.69
C SER A 626 -5.04 39.79 -26.46
N MET A 627 -5.25 38.86 -27.39
CA MET A 627 -4.70 37.50 -27.26
C MET A 627 -3.18 37.49 -27.20
N TRP A 628 -2.53 38.48 -27.83
CA TRP A 628 -1.07 38.57 -27.90
C TRP A 628 -0.42 39.17 -26.65
N THR A 629 -1.20 39.63 -25.66
CA THR A 629 -0.67 40.11 -24.37
C THR A 629 -0.35 38.99 -23.39
N LEU A 630 -0.76 37.75 -23.69
CA LEU A 630 -0.58 36.62 -22.79
C LEU A 630 0.91 36.27 -22.64
N PRO A 631 1.46 36.28 -21.41
CA PRO A 631 2.91 36.23 -21.20
C PRO A 631 3.53 34.85 -21.45
N LYS A 632 2.74 33.78 -21.34
CA LYS A 632 3.20 32.38 -21.49
C LYS A 632 2.74 31.71 -22.78
N LEU A 633 2.02 32.41 -23.64
CA LEU A 633 1.43 31.82 -24.85
C LEU A 633 2.52 31.47 -25.86
N GLU A 634 2.73 30.17 -26.09
CA GLU A 634 3.79 29.66 -26.98
C GLU A 634 3.24 29.15 -28.31
N SER A 635 2.04 28.57 -28.29
CA SER A 635 1.46 27.88 -29.45
C SER A 635 -0.01 28.22 -29.62
N VAL A 636 -0.35 28.72 -30.81
CA VAL A 636 -1.72 29.05 -31.23
C VAL A 636 -2.00 28.36 -32.56
N ASN A 637 -3.00 27.49 -32.59
CA ASN A 637 -3.44 26.84 -33.82
C ASN A 637 -4.92 27.17 -34.07
N LEU A 638 -5.18 27.93 -35.12
CA LEU A 638 -6.52 28.32 -35.57
C LEU A 638 -6.76 27.91 -37.03
N GLU A 639 -6.02 26.91 -37.53
CA GLU A 639 -6.16 26.44 -38.91
C GLU A 639 -7.60 26.02 -39.23
N ASN A 640 -8.01 26.16 -40.50
CA ASN A 640 -9.31 25.72 -41.01
C ASN A 640 -10.50 26.25 -40.18
N ASN A 641 -10.56 27.58 -40.04
CA ASN A 641 -11.69 28.34 -39.52
C ASN A 641 -12.15 29.38 -40.58
N SER A 642 -12.98 30.34 -40.19
CA SER A 642 -13.51 31.41 -41.06
C SER A 642 -13.13 32.82 -40.59
N PHE A 643 -11.94 33.00 -39.98
CA PHE A 643 -11.44 34.32 -39.58
C PHE A 643 -11.12 35.20 -40.81
N THR A 644 -11.43 36.49 -40.73
CA THR A 644 -11.27 37.45 -41.85
C THR A 644 -10.25 38.56 -41.58
N VAL A 645 -9.98 38.87 -40.30
CA VAL A 645 -9.06 39.92 -39.89
C VAL A 645 -8.07 39.40 -38.84
N LEU A 646 -6.79 39.71 -39.04
CA LEU A 646 -5.70 39.43 -38.10
C LEU A 646 -5.12 40.75 -37.60
N ASN A 647 -5.35 41.11 -36.34
CA ASN A 647 -4.74 42.28 -35.73
C ASN A 647 -3.47 41.88 -34.98
N LEU A 648 -2.32 42.46 -35.31
CA LEU A 648 -1.01 42.17 -34.70
C LEU A 648 -0.37 43.41 -34.07
N THR A 649 -1.15 44.45 -33.78
CA THR A 649 -0.67 45.73 -33.25
C THR A 649 0.12 45.55 -31.96
N THR A 650 -0.41 44.77 -31.02
CA THR A 650 0.22 44.53 -29.72
C THR A 650 1.44 43.62 -29.82
N TRP A 651 1.34 42.52 -30.59
CA TRP A 651 2.48 41.64 -30.86
C TRP A 651 3.65 42.40 -31.52
N TYR A 652 3.35 43.20 -32.54
CA TYR A 652 4.37 43.99 -33.25
C TYR A 652 5.06 44.97 -32.31
N SER A 653 4.29 45.65 -31.44
CA SER A 653 4.83 46.58 -30.44
C SER A 653 5.73 45.90 -29.41
N ALA A 654 5.41 44.67 -29.00
CA ALA A 654 6.27 43.88 -28.12
C ALA A 654 7.59 43.50 -28.78
N VAL A 655 7.53 43.06 -30.06
CA VAL A 655 8.71 42.73 -30.86
C VAL A 655 9.62 43.94 -31.07
N THR A 656 9.06 45.11 -31.41
CA THR A 656 9.85 46.34 -31.62
C THR A 656 10.55 46.78 -30.34
N LYS A 657 9.89 46.65 -29.17
CA LYS A 657 10.48 46.95 -27.86
C LYS A 657 11.65 46.03 -27.50
N MET A 658 11.58 44.75 -27.90
CA MET A 658 12.64 43.77 -27.63
C MET A 658 13.76 43.75 -28.67
N GLY A 659 13.59 44.45 -29.80
CA GLY A 659 14.59 44.57 -30.86
C GLY A 659 14.86 43.29 -31.67
N SER A 660 14.06 42.23 -31.48
CA SER A 660 14.19 40.96 -32.22
C SER A 660 12.86 40.20 -32.32
N PHE A 661 12.55 39.70 -33.53
CA PHE A 661 11.39 38.82 -33.77
C PHE A 661 11.51 37.46 -33.09
N ASP A 662 12.73 37.03 -32.70
CA ASP A 662 12.96 35.75 -32.01
C ASP A 662 12.92 35.89 -30.47
N ALA A 663 12.75 37.10 -29.93
CA ALA A 663 12.73 37.35 -28.48
C ALA A 663 11.42 36.92 -27.80
N VAL A 664 10.33 36.82 -28.55
CA VAL A 664 9.01 36.37 -28.08
C VAL A 664 8.66 35.06 -28.78
N VAL A 665 8.77 33.91 -28.09
CA VAL A 665 8.49 32.58 -28.65
C VAL A 665 7.00 32.40 -28.86
N LEU A 666 6.53 32.53 -30.10
CA LEU A 666 5.11 32.38 -30.45
C LEU A 666 4.96 31.69 -31.81
N LYS A 667 4.25 30.57 -31.83
CA LYS A 667 3.97 29.78 -33.04
C LYS A 667 2.49 29.86 -33.35
N VAL A 668 2.13 30.62 -34.37
CA VAL A 668 0.73 30.79 -34.81
C VAL A 668 0.52 30.06 -36.12
N ARG A 669 -0.56 29.28 -36.22
CA ARG A 669 -1.00 28.63 -37.45
C ARG A 669 -2.40 29.09 -37.84
N LEU A 670 -2.55 29.59 -39.06
CA LEU A 670 -3.77 30.24 -39.57
C LEU A 670 -4.18 29.73 -40.97
N LEU A 671 -3.52 28.69 -41.50
CA LEU A 671 -3.82 28.13 -42.81
C LEU A 671 -5.30 27.74 -42.93
N GLY A 672 -5.90 27.97 -44.09
CA GLY A 672 -7.31 27.64 -44.35
C GLY A 672 -8.33 28.68 -43.89
N ASN A 673 -7.91 29.82 -43.31
CA ASN A 673 -8.78 30.96 -43.01
C ASN A 673 -8.96 31.93 -44.19
N GLN A 674 -9.95 32.82 -44.09
CA GLN A 674 -10.31 33.81 -45.13
C GLN A 674 -9.73 35.21 -44.81
N ILE A 675 -8.49 35.26 -44.31
CA ILE A 675 -7.88 36.51 -43.85
C ILE A 675 -7.55 37.41 -45.05
N GLU A 676 -8.25 38.54 -45.15
CA GLU A 676 -8.08 39.57 -46.18
C GLU A 676 -7.31 40.78 -45.64
N ASN A 677 -7.45 41.09 -44.36
CA ASN A 677 -6.85 42.27 -43.73
C ASN A 677 -5.95 41.86 -42.54
N VAL A 678 -4.68 42.30 -42.57
CA VAL A 678 -3.77 42.24 -41.42
C VAL A 678 -3.51 43.66 -40.93
N ILE A 679 -3.84 43.95 -39.68
CA ILE A 679 -3.64 45.27 -39.05
C ILE A 679 -2.29 45.30 -38.35
N LEU A 680 -1.46 46.27 -38.71
CA LEU A 680 -0.15 46.56 -38.12
C LEU A 680 -0.10 48.06 -37.72
N PRO A 681 0.74 48.47 -36.76
CA PRO A 681 0.85 49.88 -36.36
C PRO A 681 1.32 50.76 -37.53
N PRO A 682 0.85 52.03 -37.62
CA PRO A 682 1.27 52.94 -38.68
C PRO A 682 2.76 53.29 -38.56
N HIS A 683 3.50 52.97 -39.63
CA HIS A 683 4.90 53.29 -39.96
C HIS A 683 5.71 54.09 -38.92
N ASP A 684 6.53 53.38 -38.15
CA ASP A 684 7.85 53.89 -37.76
C ASP A 684 8.92 52.89 -38.21
N VAL A 685 9.38 53.09 -39.44
CA VAL A 685 10.39 52.28 -40.13
C VAL A 685 11.74 52.55 -39.49
N SER A 686 12.03 51.92 -38.36
CA SER A 686 13.40 51.86 -37.83
C SER A 686 13.71 50.62 -36.96
N LEU A 687 13.10 49.47 -37.25
CA LEU A 687 13.80 48.21 -36.95
C LEU A 687 14.99 48.11 -37.91
N ARG A 688 16.12 48.72 -37.51
CA ARG A 688 17.42 48.45 -38.13
C ARG A 688 17.67 46.95 -37.99
N LEU A 689 17.40 46.21 -39.06
CA LEU A 689 17.86 44.84 -39.19
C LEU A 689 19.39 44.91 -39.10
N ASP A 690 19.95 44.35 -38.04
CA ASP A 690 21.39 44.26 -37.89
C ASP A 690 21.95 43.60 -39.15
N ASN A 691 22.83 44.33 -39.86
CA ASN A 691 23.49 43.84 -41.07
C ASN A 691 24.33 42.57 -40.80
N ASP A 692 24.50 42.17 -39.54
CA ASP A 692 25.21 40.99 -39.08
C ASP A 692 24.47 39.65 -39.26
N LEU A 693 23.18 39.66 -39.61
CA LEU A 693 22.40 38.41 -39.80
C LEU A 693 22.51 37.79 -41.19
N ARG A 694 23.16 38.45 -42.17
CA ARG A 694 23.43 37.86 -43.50
C ARG A 694 24.50 36.76 -43.47
N ASN A 695 25.28 36.65 -42.39
CA ASN A 695 26.45 35.76 -42.32
C ASN A 695 26.31 34.57 -41.37
N LYS A 696 25.16 34.36 -40.73
CA LYS A 696 24.95 33.22 -39.82
C LYS A 696 23.90 32.26 -40.38
N SER A 697 24.32 31.05 -40.70
CA SER A 697 23.44 29.90 -40.94
C SER A 697 22.71 29.56 -39.64
N HIS A 698 21.54 30.16 -39.43
CA HIS A 698 20.74 29.98 -38.21
C HIS A 698 19.66 28.89 -38.38
N PRO A 699 19.32 28.20 -37.27
CA PRO A 699 18.23 27.22 -37.22
C PRO A 699 16.88 27.90 -37.41
N SER A 700 15.86 27.13 -37.80
CA SER A 700 14.46 27.52 -37.94
C SER A 700 14.01 28.52 -36.85
N PRO A 701 13.25 29.58 -37.21
CA PRO A 701 12.86 30.62 -36.27
C PRO A 701 12.07 30.03 -35.10
N THR A 702 12.31 30.53 -33.89
CA THR A 702 11.59 30.11 -32.68
C THR A 702 10.15 30.63 -32.65
N SER A 703 9.84 31.62 -33.50
CA SER A 703 8.54 32.28 -33.62
C SER A 703 8.13 32.43 -35.08
N PHE A 704 6.86 32.15 -35.40
CA PHE A 704 6.34 32.28 -36.75
C PHE A 704 4.82 32.40 -36.75
N ILE A 705 4.29 33.02 -37.79
CA ILE A 705 2.87 32.98 -38.13
C ILE A 705 2.77 32.29 -39.50
N LEU A 706 1.98 31.21 -39.61
CA LEU A 706 1.72 30.50 -40.86
C LEU A 706 0.38 30.93 -41.42
N LEU A 707 0.39 31.92 -42.31
CA LEU A 707 -0.80 32.39 -43.03
C LEU A 707 -0.90 31.83 -44.45
N GLY A 708 0.20 31.29 -44.99
CA GLY A 708 0.27 30.70 -46.32
C GLY A 708 -0.16 31.64 -47.45
N ASP A 709 -0.87 31.11 -48.45
CA ASP A 709 -1.34 31.82 -49.64
C ASP A 709 -2.72 32.50 -49.44
N SER A 710 -2.94 33.15 -48.30
CA SER A 710 -4.16 33.89 -48.01
C SER A 710 -4.41 35.05 -48.99
N LEU A 711 -5.63 35.59 -49.01
CA LEU A 711 -5.99 36.77 -49.82
C LEU A 711 -5.08 37.96 -49.51
N TYR A 712 -4.79 38.19 -48.23
CA TYR A 712 -3.82 39.19 -47.79
C TYR A 712 -2.43 38.95 -48.40
N CYS A 713 -1.90 37.73 -48.30
CA CYS A 713 -0.56 37.40 -48.78
C CYS A 713 -0.42 37.50 -50.30
N LYS A 714 -1.51 37.25 -51.04
CA LYS A 714 -1.58 37.44 -52.50
C LYS A 714 -1.61 38.91 -52.91
N GLY A 715 -2.19 39.79 -52.07
CA GLY A 715 -2.39 41.21 -52.35
C GLY A 715 -1.17 42.13 -52.11
N LEU A 716 -0.08 41.63 -51.53
CA LEU A 716 1.09 42.46 -51.16
C LEU A 716 1.89 42.98 -52.37
N GLU A 717 2.33 44.24 -52.30
CA GLU A 717 3.27 44.84 -53.27
C GLU A 717 4.72 44.31 -53.08
N LYS A 718 5.54 44.35 -54.14
CA LYS A 718 6.92 43.79 -54.13
C LYS A 718 7.82 44.30 -52.99
N ARG A 719 7.59 45.51 -52.47
CA ARG A 719 8.39 46.11 -51.38
C ARG A 719 8.02 45.55 -50.01
N ASP A 720 6.73 45.36 -49.75
CA ASP A 720 6.20 44.86 -48.47
C ASP A 720 6.41 43.34 -48.30
N LYS A 721 6.64 42.64 -49.41
CA LYS A 721 6.93 41.20 -49.45
C LYS A 721 8.20 40.77 -48.70
N THR A 722 9.15 41.63 -48.35
CA THR A 722 10.44 41.11 -47.82
C THR A 722 10.41 40.71 -46.34
N LEU A 723 9.69 41.45 -45.48
CA LEU A 723 9.58 41.15 -44.04
C LEU A 723 8.30 40.38 -43.71
N ILE A 724 7.16 40.78 -44.29
CA ILE A 724 5.85 40.17 -44.03
C ILE A 724 5.81 38.74 -44.61
N GLN A 725 6.37 38.52 -45.79
CA GLN A 725 6.49 37.16 -46.36
C GLN A 725 7.38 36.24 -45.52
N ARG A 726 8.35 36.82 -44.80
CA ARG A 726 9.35 36.09 -44.03
C ARG A 726 8.81 35.55 -42.69
N TYR A 727 7.88 36.27 -42.05
CA TYR A 727 7.37 35.90 -40.71
C TYR A 727 5.87 35.57 -40.68
N ILE A 728 5.08 35.95 -41.70
CA ILE A 728 3.61 35.82 -41.71
C ILE A 728 3.12 34.98 -42.90
N CYS A 729 3.49 35.31 -44.14
CA CYS A 729 2.97 34.64 -45.33
C CYS A 729 3.78 33.39 -45.74
N ARG A 730 3.92 32.43 -44.82
CA ARG A 730 4.59 31.13 -45.05
C ARG A 730 3.61 29.98 -44.91
N SER A 731 3.84 28.95 -45.71
CA SER A 731 3.03 27.72 -45.70
C SER A 731 3.73 26.56 -44.96
N ASP A 732 5.05 26.62 -44.80
CA ASP A 732 5.84 25.62 -44.08
C ASP A 732 6.83 26.32 -43.13
N PRO A 733 6.87 25.97 -41.83
CA PRO A 733 7.85 26.51 -40.88
C PRO A 733 9.31 26.28 -41.32
N LYS A 734 9.58 25.32 -42.21
CA LYS A 734 10.91 24.97 -42.75
C LYS A 734 11.31 25.67 -44.04
N GLN A 735 10.43 26.47 -44.67
CA GLN A 735 10.73 27.17 -45.93
C GLN A 735 11.97 28.10 -45.80
N GLU A 736 12.98 28.00 -46.67
CA GLU A 736 14.23 28.78 -46.50
C GLU A 736 14.00 30.30 -46.52
N PHE A 737 14.72 31.02 -45.63
CA PHE A 737 14.49 32.42 -45.28
C PHE A 737 15.05 33.46 -46.27
N TRP A 738 15.88 33.04 -47.23
CA TRP A 738 16.65 33.92 -48.10
C TRP A 738 16.65 33.40 -49.54
N ASP A 739 16.42 34.29 -50.51
CA ASP A 739 16.63 33.97 -51.92
C ASP A 739 18.12 33.66 -52.19
N PRO A 740 18.44 32.70 -53.06
CA PRO A 740 19.80 32.54 -53.55
C PRO A 740 20.22 33.81 -54.31
N PRO A 741 21.48 34.27 -54.21
CA PRO A 741 21.92 35.45 -54.95
C PRO A 741 21.86 35.17 -56.46
N ASP A 742 21.19 36.06 -57.19
CA ASP A 742 21.11 36.06 -58.65
C ASP A 742 22.49 35.87 -59.28
N LYS A 743 22.67 34.77 -60.01
CA LYS A 743 23.74 34.65 -61.01
C LYS A 743 23.16 34.11 -62.30
N GLY A 744 23.03 35.03 -63.24
CA GLY A 744 23.08 34.68 -64.64
C GLY A 744 24.37 33.95 -64.99
N GLN A 745 24.24 33.09 -66.00
CA GLN A 745 25.25 32.40 -66.79
C GLN A 745 25.84 31.08 -66.25
N ALA A 746 25.27 30.01 -66.82
CA ALA A 746 25.85 28.76 -67.33
C ALA A 746 26.99 28.10 -66.53
N VAL A 747 26.69 26.90 -66.01
CA VAL A 747 27.60 26.03 -65.25
C VAL A 747 28.30 25.04 -66.18
N SER A 748 29.62 24.89 -66.00
CA SER A 748 30.47 23.87 -66.64
C SER A 748 30.51 22.57 -65.83
N THR A 749 30.50 21.43 -66.52
CA THR A 749 30.41 20.05 -66.03
C THR A 749 31.54 19.60 -65.08
N SER A 750 32.65 20.33 -65.02
CA SER A 750 33.73 20.07 -64.06
C SER A 750 33.40 20.54 -62.63
N ALA A 751 32.46 21.47 -62.44
CA ALA A 751 32.02 21.93 -61.13
C ALA A 751 31.16 20.89 -60.39
N LEU A 752 30.40 20.05 -61.12
CA LEU A 752 29.50 19.04 -60.54
C LEU A 752 30.22 17.94 -59.78
N ILE A 753 31.42 17.55 -60.21
CA ILE A 753 32.22 16.51 -59.52
C ILE A 753 32.88 17.08 -58.26
N ALA A 754 33.37 18.33 -58.31
CA ALA A 754 33.90 19.02 -57.14
C ALA A 754 32.80 19.33 -56.10
N VAL A 755 31.61 19.74 -56.55
CA VAL A 755 30.43 19.95 -55.69
C VAL A 755 29.93 18.62 -55.11
N GLY A 756 30.01 17.51 -55.82
CA GLY A 756 29.67 16.19 -55.27
C GLY A 756 30.57 15.78 -54.08
N VAL A 757 31.87 16.00 -54.20
CA VAL A 757 32.84 15.71 -53.13
C VAL A 757 32.71 16.71 -51.97
N ILE A 758 32.51 17.99 -52.26
CA ILE A 758 32.34 19.05 -51.26
C ILE A 758 30.98 18.93 -50.55
N CYS A 759 29.90 18.59 -51.25
CA CYS A 759 28.60 18.29 -50.65
C CYS A 759 28.65 16.99 -49.83
N GLY A 760 29.37 15.96 -50.29
CA GLY A 760 29.63 14.77 -49.49
C GLY A 760 30.37 15.08 -48.19
N LEU A 761 31.41 15.91 -48.24
CA LEU A 761 32.16 16.38 -47.07
C LEU A 761 31.36 17.33 -46.18
N LEU A 762 30.56 18.24 -46.74
CA LEU A 762 29.72 19.17 -45.99
C LEU A 762 28.52 18.47 -45.37
N VAL A 763 27.93 17.47 -46.04
CA VAL A 763 26.90 16.60 -45.46
C VAL A 763 27.52 15.73 -44.37
N PHE A 764 28.74 15.22 -44.55
CA PHE A 764 29.45 14.49 -43.49
C PHE A 764 29.76 15.39 -42.29
N ILE A 765 30.26 16.61 -42.50
CA ILE A 765 30.56 17.58 -41.42
C ILE A 765 29.27 18.07 -40.75
N LYS A 766 28.23 18.44 -41.50
CA LYS A 766 26.91 18.82 -40.95
C LYS A 766 26.26 17.66 -40.24
N SER A 767 26.43 16.42 -40.71
CA SER A 767 25.99 15.22 -40.00
C SER A 767 26.82 14.99 -38.74
N CYS A 768 28.14 15.21 -38.74
CA CYS A 768 28.97 15.14 -37.53
C CYS A 768 28.63 16.23 -36.51
N VAL A 769 28.30 17.44 -36.96
CA VAL A 769 27.88 18.58 -36.11
C VAL A 769 26.46 18.40 -35.62
N LEU A 770 25.52 17.95 -36.46
CA LEU A 770 24.18 17.54 -36.07
C LEU A 770 24.25 16.34 -35.12
N ILE A 771 25.11 15.36 -35.35
CA ILE A 771 25.38 14.25 -34.42
C ILE A 771 26.04 14.79 -33.15
N PHE A 772 26.88 15.83 -33.18
CA PHE A 772 27.48 16.45 -31.99
C PHE A 772 26.45 17.24 -31.17
N PHE A 773 25.57 18.02 -31.81
CA PHE A 773 24.49 18.77 -31.17
C PHE A 773 23.33 17.86 -30.76
N LEU A 774 22.97 16.86 -31.55
CA LEU A 774 22.08 15.77 -31.13
C LEU A 774 22.74 14.93 -30.04
N ARG A 775 24.07 14.74 -30.01
CA ARG A 775 24.78 14.08 -28.89
C ARG A 775 24.85 14.97 -27.66
N ARG A 776 24.89 16.30 -27.79
CA ARG A 776 24.92 17.28 -26.70
C ARG A 776 23.53 17.52 -26.11
N TYR A 777 22.52 17.67 -26.96
CA TYR A 777 21.11 17.70 -26.63
C TYR A 777 20.66 16.35 -26.08
N ARG A 778 20.96 15.23 -26.77
CA ARG A 778 20.79 13.89 -26.17
C ARG A 778 21.61 13.75 -24.91
N ARG A 779 22.79 14.36 -24.70
CA ARG A 779 23.52 14.26 -23.41
C ARG A 779 22.76 14.94 -22.27
N HIS A 780 22.16 16.09 -22.53
CA HIS A 780 21.43 16.87 -21.54
C HIS A 780 20.08 16.22 -21.20
N THR A 781 19.32 15.78 -22.22
CA THR A 781 18.10 14.99 -21.99
C THR A 781 18.39 13.57 -21.55
N ARG A 782 19.52 12.95 -21.91
CA ARG A 782 19.87 11.60 -21.44
C ARG A 782 19.99 11.53 -19.94
N GLU A 783 20.69 12.41 -19.23
CA GLU A 783 20.82 12.16 -17.78
C GLU A 783 19.46 12.25 -17.05
N LEU A 784 18.59 13.21 -17.40
CA LEU A 784 17.23 13.28 -16.86
C LEU A 784 16.35 12.15 -17.38
N HIS A 785 16.43 11.80 -18.66
CA HIS A 785 15.65 10.73 -19.28
C HIS A 785 16.09 9.34 -18.81
N ASP A 786 17.38 9.09 -18.64
CA ASP A 786 17.99 7.87 -18.11
C ASP A 786 17.60 7.71 -16.63
N ILE A 787 17.56 8.80 -15.84
CA ILE A 787 17.03 8.78 -14.47
C ILE A 787 15.52 8.54 -14.46
N GLN A 788 14.75 9.23 -15.32
CA GLN A 788 13.31 9.03 -15.43
C GLN A 788 12.95 7.62 -15.93
N GLU A 789 13.73 7.06 -16.84
CA GLU A 789 13.59 5.71 -17.38
C GLU A 789 14.00 4.67 -16.33
N ALA A 790 15.09 4.90 -15.60
CA ALA A 790 15.48 4.06 -14.47
C ALA A 790 14.41 4.05 -13.36
N LEU A 791 13.87 5.22 -12.99
CA LEU A 791 12.79 5.33 -12.02
C LEU A 791 11.48 4.70 -12.55
N ALA A 792 11.15 4.91 -13.83
CA ALA A 792 9.97 4.30 -14.45
C ALA A 792 10.07 2.77 -14.54
N LYS A 793 11.28 2.23 -14.76
CA LYS A 793 11.53 0.78 -14.74
C LYS A 793 11.28 0.17 -13.35
N GLU A 794 11.57 0.92 -12.30
CA GLU A 794 11.28 0.57 -10.91
C GLU A 794 9.84 0.98 -10.48
N GLY A 795 9.01 1.50 -11.38
CA GLY A 795 7.62 1.88 -11.09
C GLY A 795 7.44 3.21 -10.33
N VAL A 796 8.47 4.04 -10.23
CA VAL A 796 8.50 5.27 -9.41
C VAL A 796 8.41 6.53 -10.28
N LYS A 797 7.49 7.44 -9.97
CA LYS A 797 7.31 8.74 -10.68
C LYS A 797 7.26 9.92 -9.70
N PRO A 798 8.40 10.41 -9.21
CA PRO A 798 8.45 11.49 -8.23
C PRO A 798 8.34 12.87 -8.90
N PRO A 799 7.84 13.90 -8.19
CA PRO A 799 7.83 15.27 -8.70
C PRO A 799 9.26 15.78 -8.98
N PHE A 800 9.44 16.48 -10.11
CA PHE A 800 10.72 17.09 -10.49
C PHE A 800 10.67 18.62 -10.30
N PHE A 801 11.58 19.14 -9.51
CA PHE A 801 11.78 20.57 -9.29
C PHE A 801 12.80 21.13 -10.29
N LYS A 802 12.55 22.34 -10.82
CA LYS A 802 13.54 23.03 -11.66
C LYS A 802 14.67 23.57 -10.80
N TYR A 803 15.90 23.43 -11.29
CA TYR A 803 17.09 23.93 -10.59
C TYR A 803 17.05 25.44 -10.35
N SER A 804 16.51 26.22 -11.30
CA SER A 804 16.33 27.67 -11.18
C SER A 804 15.53 28.03 -9.93
N ASP A 805 14.46 27.28 -9.67
CA ASP A 805 13.47 27.60 -8.65
C ASP A 805 14.05 27.29 -7.27
N LEU A 806 14.70 26.12 -7.12
CA LEU A 806 15.42 25.77 -5.90
C LEU A 806 16.61 26.70 -5.64
N LYS A 807 17.33 27.12 -6.69
CA LYS A 807 18.41 28.09 -6.56
C LYS A 807 17.89 29.44 -6.06
N ALA A 808 16.77 29.92 -6.57
CA ALA A 808 16.15 31.15 -6.09
C ALA A 808 15.67 31.00 -4.63
N ALA A 809 14.93 29.93 -4.33
CA ALA A 809 14.35 29.65 -3.02
C ALA A 809 15.38 29.48 -1.90
N THR A 810 16.59 29.02 -2.24
CA THR A 810 17.70 28.85 -1.28
C THR A 810 18.63 30.07 -1.21
N ARG A 811 18.29 31.18 -1.88
CA ARG A 811 19.13 32.38 -2.02
C ARG A 811 20.49 32.07 -2.65
N SER A 812 20.47 31.34 -3.76
CA SER A 812 21.63 30.79 -4.47
C SER A 812 22.48 29.83 -3.64
N PHE A 813 21.83 28.99 -2.82
CA PHE A 813 22.50 28.05 -1.90
C PHE A 813 23.46 28.78 -0.95
N SER A 814 22.99 29.89 -0.36
CA SER A 814 23.74 30.69 0.61
C SER A 814 24.02 29.92 1.89
N ASP A 815 25.17 30.18 2.53
CA ASP A 815 25.54 29.62 3.84
C ASP A 815 24.50 29.96 4.92
N SER A 816 23.84 31.11 4.79
CA SER A 816 22.75 31.52 5.69
C SER A 816 21.51 30.62 5.64
N SER A 817 21.39 29.82 4.57
CA SER A 817 20.26 28.92 4.35
C SER A 817 20.61 27.47 4.74
N ILE A 818 21.84 27.20 5.20
CA ILE A 818 22.26 25.84 5.57
C ILE A 818 21.54 25.41 6.85
N LEU A 819 20.86 24.27 6.77
CA LEU A 819 20.24 23.59 7.91
C LEU A 819 21.17 22.52 8.50
N GLY A 820 22.05 21.95 7.67
CA GLY A 820 23.02 20.95 8.10
C GLY A 820 23.96 20.53 6.98
N VAL A 821 25.16 20.08 7.35
CA VAL A 821 26.18 19.54 6.43
C VAL A 821 26.44 18.08 6.81
N GLY A 822 26.09 17.15 5.92
CA GLY A 822 26.27 15.71 6.12
C GLY A 822 27.27 15.10 5.14
N GLY A 823 27.64 13.83 5.36
CA GLY A 823 28.60 13.10 4.51
C GLY A 823 28.15 12.90 3.06
N PHE A 824 26.84 12.98 2.81
CA PHE A 824 26.23 12.77 1.48
C PHE A 824 25.78 14.07 0.80
N GLY A 825 25.90 15.23 1.47
CA GLY A 825 25.40 16.49 0.93
C GLY A 825 25.14 17.58 1.97
N THR A 826 24.85 18.77 1.49
CA THR A 826 24.43 19.92 2.31
C THR A 826 22.93 20.13 2.18
N VAL A 827 22.24 20.30 3.31
CA VAL A 827 20.80 20.56 3.36
C VAL A 827 20.56 22.05 3.53
N TYR A 828 19.73 22.63 2.65
CA TYR A 828 19.38 24.03 2.64
C TYR A 828 17.88 24.21 2.92
N LYS A 829 17.53 25.27 3.66
CA LYS A 829 16.17 25.79 3.74
C LYS A 829 15.83 26.45 2.42
N ALA A 830 14.72 26.05 1.81
CA ALA A 830 14.19 26.63 0.58
C ALA A 830 12.82 27.22 0.87
N GLU A 831 12.64 28.50 0.58
CA GLU A 831 11.36 29.19 0.66
C GLU A 831 10.88 29.45 -0.77
N LEU A 832 9.88 28.68 -1.21
CA LEU A 832 9.31 28.80 -2.54
C LEU A 832 8.47 30.08 -2.67
N GLN A 833 8.19 30.49 -3.91
CA GLN A 833 7.46 31.74 -4.18
C GLN A 833 6.02 31.73 -3.66
N ASP A 834 5.44 30.55 -3.48
CA ASP A 834 4.10 30.31 -2.93
C ASP A 834 4.08 30.32 -1.39
N GLY A 835 5.22 30.57 -0.74
CA GLY A 835 5.36 30.57 0.72
C GLY A 835 5.62 29.19 1.33
N ASN A 836 5.68 28.12 0.52
CA ASN A 836 5.99 26.80 1.02
C ASN A 836 7.47 26.69 1.39
N VAL A 837 7.75 26.20 2.60
CA VAL A 837 9.11 25.98 3.09
C VAL A 837 9.47 24.50 2.95
N LEU A 838 10.59 24.23 2.30
CA LEU A 838 11.11 22.88 2.03
C LEU A 838 12.57 22.76 2.47
N ALA A 839 13.03 21.51 2.63
CA ALA A 839 14.43 21.19 2.86
C ALA A 839 15.04 20.58 1.58
N VAL A 840 16.09 21.20 1.05
CA VAL A 840 16.77 20.77 -0.18
C VAL A 840 18.13 20.20 0.15
N LYS A 841 18.28 18.88 0.06
CA LYS A 841 19.56 18.16 0.21
C LYS A 841 20.29 18.15 -1.13
N LYS A 842 21.35 18.94 -1.24
CA LYS A 842 22.23 18.99 -2.41
C LYS A 842 23.37 17.99 -2.25
N LEU A 843 23.42 16.99 -3.13
CA LEU A 843 24.40 15.91 -3.05
C LEU A 843 25.78 16.36 -3.58
N VAL A 844 26.87 15.89 -2.96
CA VAL A 844 28.26 16.21 -3.35
C VAL A 844 28.64 15.40 -4.57
N PRO A 845 28.92 15.96 -5.76
CA PRO A 845 29.11 15.19 -6.99
C PRO A 845 30.28 14.19 -6.91
N THR A 846 29.97 12.88 -6.87
CA THR A 846 30.92 11.76 -6.98
C THR A 846 30.44 10.71 -7.99
N GLU A 847 31.33 9.84 -8.47
CA GLU A 847 30.98 8.76 -9.42
C GLU A 847 30.01 7.70 -8.84
N GLN A 848 29.94 7.54 -7.50
CA GLN A 848 29.04 6.60 -6.81
C GLN A 848 27.62 7.17 -6.58
N ASN A 849 27.43 8.48 -6.72
CA ASN A 849 26.17 9.15 -6.37
C ASN A 849 24.93 8.74 -7.18
N MET A 850 25.08 8.10 -8.34
CA MET A 850 23.89 7.74 -9.14
C MET A 850 23.13 6.62 -8.45
N SER A 851 23.83 5.62 -7.91
CA SER A 851 23.18 4.55 -7.16
C SER A 851 22.58 5.07 -5.86
N ASP A 852 23.24 6.01 -5.18
CA ASP A 852 22.76 6.55 -3.91
C ASP A 852 21.52 7.42 -4.09
N PHE A 853 21.55 8.29 -5.10
CA PHE A 853 20.40 9.10 -5.50
C PHE A 853 19.22 8.22 -5.93
N LEU A 854 19.44 7.24 -6.81
CA LEU A 854 18.36 6.35 -7.25
C LEU A 854 17.86 5.46 -6.13
N ARG A 855 18.73 4.96 -5.25
CA ARG A 855 18.36 4.13 -4.11
C ARG A 855 17.50 4.90 -3.11
N GLU A 856 17.92 6.09 -2.70
CA GLU A 856 17.13 6.93 -1.78
C GLU A 856 15.78 7.27 -2.43
N MET A 857 15.76 7.63 -3.72
CA MET A 857 14.52 7.90 -4.47
C MET A 857 13.58 6.69 -4.58
N VAL A 858 14.07 5.53 -5.04
CA VAL A 858 13.24 4.34 -5.26
C VAL A 858 12.69 3.81 -3.95
N ASN A 859 13.51 3.77 -2.91
CA ASN A 859 13.15 3.16 -1.64
C ASN A 859 12.21 4.03 -0.79
N ILE A 860 12.28 5.36 -0.90
CA ILE A 860 11.47 6.26 -0.08
C ILE A 860 10.24 6.81 -0.81
N THR A 861 10.22 6.80 -2.15
CA THR A 861 9.08 7.35 -2.88
C THR A 861 7.85 6.46 -2.66
N GLY A 862 6.82 7.02 -2.02
CA GLY A 862 5.60 6.28 -1.66
C GLY A 862 5.52 5.93 -0.17
N ILE A 863 6.62 5.99 0.57
CA ILE A 863 6.60 5.87 2.03
C ILE A 863 5.95 7.13 2.61
N LYS A 864 4.85 6.93 3.35
CA LYS A 864 4.11 8.01 4.02
C LYS A 864 3.76 7.58 5.44
N HIS A 865 4.45 8.18 6.40
CA HIS A 865 4.18 7.96 7.81
C HIS A 865 4.48 9.23 8.60
N ARG A 866 3.68 9.51 9.64
CA ARG A 866 3.80 10.76 10.42
C ARG A 866 5.17 10.96 11.07
N HIS A 867 5.81 9.86 11.45
CA HIS A 867 7.12 9.84 12.10
C HIS A 867 8.30 9.59 11.16
N LEU A 868 8.09 9.70 9.84
CA LEU A 868 9.15 9.65 8.83
C LEU A 868 9.17 10.96 8.06
N ILE A 869 10.35 11.46 7.68
CA ILE A 869 10.45 12.67 6.85
C ILE A 869 9.99 12.35 5.42
N GLN A 870 9.06 13.14 4.90
CA GLN A 870 8.49 12.90 3.58
C GLN A 870 9.36 13.48 2.46
N LEU A 871 9.77 12.64 1.51
CA LEU A 871 10.31 13.09 0.23
C LEU A 871 9.20 13.70 -0.64
N LYS A 872 9.38 14.94 -1.07
CA LYS A 872 8.44 15.68 -1.92
C LYS A 872 8.83 15.63 -3.40
N GLY A 873 10.11 15.39 -3.71
CA GLY A 873 10.57 15.23 -5.09
C GLY A 873 12.08 15.36 -5.22
N CYS A 874 12.55 15.57 -6.44
CA CYS A 874 13.98 15.67 -6.74
C CYS A 874 14.29 16.72 -7.80
N CYS A 875 15.57 17.06 -7.95
CA CYS A 875 16.07 17.95 -8.99
C CYS A 875 17.36 17.39 -9.59
N VAL A 876 17.47 17.44 -10.92
CA VAL A 876 18.68 17.03 -11.67
C VAL A 876 19.06 18.18 -12.59
N ALA A 877 20.32 18.64 -12.52
CA ALA A 877 20.85 19.74 -13.31
C ALA A 877 22.24 19.42 -13.91
N GLU A 878 22.76 20.31 -14.75
CA GLU A 878 24.07 20.14 -15.40
C GLU A 878 25.21 19.91 -14.39
N LYS A 879 26.28 19.23 -14.84
CA LYS A 879 27.49 18.92 -14.05
C LYS A 879 27.23 18.02 -12.83
N GLN A 880 26.37 17.01 -12.97
CA GLN A 880 26.05 16.02 -11.93
C GLN A 880 25.45 16.64 -10.65
N GLN A 881 24.76 17.78 -10.77
CA GLN A 881 24.08 18.38 -9.63
C GLN A 881 22.74 17.68 -9.40
N ARG A 882 22.66 16.90 -8.33
CA ARG A 882 21.48 16.13 -7.93
C ARG A 882 21.01 16.59 -6.56
N MET A 883 19.71 16.76 -6.40
CA MET A 883 19.12 17.24 -5.15
C MET A 883 17.87 16.45 -4.82
N LEU A 884 17.67 16.23 -3.51
CA LEU A 884 16.47 15.62 -2.94
C LEU A 884 15.72 16.70 -2.16
N VAL A 885 14.41 16.75 -2.34
CA VAL A 885 13.53 17.78 -1.77
C VAL A 885 12.60 17.11 -0.76
N TYR A 886 12.69 17.50 0.50
CA TYR A 886 11.90 16.97 1.61
C TYR A 886 10.98 18.05 2.19
N GLU A 887 10.00 17.63 2.96
CA GLU A 887 9.32 18.54 3.89
C GLU A 887 10.32 19.17 4.88
N TYR A 888 10.02 20.39 5.32
CA TYR A 888 10.82 21.11 6.30
C TYR A 888 10.33 20.79 7.72
N ALA A 889 11.24 20.43 8.62
CA ALA A 889 10.96 20.25 10.05
C ALA A 889 11.45 21.47 10.83
N GLU A 890 10.53 22.16 11.52
CA GLU A 890 10.75 23.50 12.04
C GLU A 890 11.69 23.56 13.25
N ASN A 891 11.68 22.50 14.06
CA ASN A 891 12.40 22.44 15.34
C ASN A 891 13.74 21.68 15.26
N ARG A 892 14.37 21.64 14.07
CA ARG A 892 15.71 21.04 13.83
C ARG A 892 15.80 19.56 14.25
N ASN A 893 16.99 19.08 14.63
CA ASN A 893 17.22 17.69 15.02
C ASN A 893 17.29 17.51 16.56
N LEU A 894 17.05 16.28 17.01
CA LEU A 894 17.02 15.91 18.42
C LEU A 894 18.37 16.07 19.12
N ALA A 895 19.50 15.88 18.42
CA ALA A 895 20.83 16.08 19.00
C ALA A 895 21.05 17.52 19.48
N GLU A 896 20.62 18.51 18.67
CA GLU A 896 20.69 19.92 19.04
C GLU A 896 19.79 20.27 20.23
N ALA A 897 18.64 19.59 20.35
CA ALA A 897 17.71 19.76 21.47
C ALA A 897 18.28 19.23 22.80
N LEU A 898 18.99 18.09 22.76
CA LEU A 898 19.51 17.43 23.96
C LEU A 898 20.85 18.03 24.42
N TRP A 899 21.78 18.28 23.50
CA TRP A 899 23.15 18.72 23.83
C TRP A 899 23.76 19.71 22.83
N GLY A 900 22.94 20.45 22.06
CA GLY A 900 23.43 21.56 21.24
C GLY A 900 24.00 22.70 22.10
N ALA A 901 25.02 23.39 21.61
CA ALA A 901 25.69 24.47 22.35
C ALA A 901 24.76 25.65 22.72
N GLU A 902 23.75 25.92 21.89
CA GLU A 902 22.78 27.00 22.08
C GLU A 902 21.48 26.56 22.77
N ARG A 903 21.24 25.24 22.94
CA ARG A 903 19.98 24.60 23.40
C ARG A 903 18.73 25.48 23.16
N PRO A 904 18.28 25.64 21.90
CA PRO A 904 17.25 26.62 21.54
C PRO A 904 15.91 26.41 22.26
N PHE A 905 15.66 25.20 22.77
CA PHE A 905 14.51 24.83 23.57
C PHE A 905 14.89 23.69 24.54
N LEU A 906 14.26 23.66 25.71
CA LEU A 906 14.39 22.58 26.70
C LEU A 906 13.21 21.62 26.55
N LEU A 907 13.50 20.35 26.24
CA LEU A 907 12.48 19.31 26.12
C LEU A 907 12.06 18.82 27.52
N SER A 908 10.78 19.00 27.85
CA SER A 908 10.16 18.39 29.02
C SER A 908 10.17 16.86 28.92
N TRP A 909 10.08 16.16 30.06
CA TRP A 909 10.00 14.70 30.08
C TRP A 909 8.87 14.16 29.20
N LYS A 910 7.67 14.77 29.29
CA LYS A 910 6.52 14.41 28.46
C LYS A 910 6.79 14.52 26.96
N GLN A 911 7.58 15.50 26.52
CA GLN A 911 8.00 15.60 25.12
C GLN A 911 9.03 14.53 24.78
N ARG A 912 10.01 14.28 25.66
CA ARG A 912 11.01 13.22 25.48
C ARG A 912 10.38 11.84 25.34
N PHE A 913 9.43 11.49 26.21
CA PHE A 913 8.69 10.22 26.15
C PHE A 913 7.90 10.07 24.83
N ARG A 914 7.21 11.14 24.39
CA ARG A 914 6.53 11.15 23.07
C ARG A 914 7.49 11.00 21.90
N ILE A 915 8.69 11.56 22.01
CA ILE A 915 9.74 11.38 21.01
C ILE A 915 10.18 9.91 20.97
N CYS A 916 10.43 9.27 22.12
CA CYS A 916 10.74 7.84 22.19
C CYS A 916 9.66 6.99 21.49
N LEU A 917 8.39 7.22 21.83
CA LEU A 917 7.25 6.52 21.23
C LEU A 917 7.10 6.79 19.73
N GLY A 918 7.26 8.04 19.29
CA GLY A 918 7.14 8.38 17.88
C GLY A 918 8.26 7.79 17.03
N ILE A 919 9.51 7.75 17.52
CA ILE A 919 10.61 7.05 16.83
C ILE A 919 10.30 5.56 16.75
N ALA A 920 9.83 4.94 17.85
CA ALA A 920 9.47 3.53 17.87
C ALA A 920 8.38 3.19 16.84
N ARG A 921 7.31 4.01 16.76
CA ARG A 921 6.25 3.89 15.74
C ARG A 921 6.81 4.04 14.31
N GLY A 922 7.74 4.97 14.09
CA GLY A 922 8.38 5.16 12.79
C GLY A 922 9.21 3.95 12.34
N LEU A 923 9.94 3.31 13.26
CA LEU A 923 10.73 2.11 12.96
C LEU A 923 9.86 0.86 12.81
N ALA A 924 8.83 0.69 13.64
CA ALA A 924 7.87 -0.40 13.50
C ALA A 924 7.23 -0.40 12.10
N TYR A 925 6.82 0.77 11.62
CA TYR A 925 6.32 0.93 10.26
C TYR A 925 7.35 0.46 9.20
N LEU A 926 8.63 0.86 9.31
CA LEU A 926 9.67 0.48 8.36
C LEU A 926 9.97 -1.03 8.36
N HIS A 927 9.98 -1.65 9.53
CA HIS A 927 10.40 -3.04 9.71
C HIS A 927 9.28 -4.06 9.50
N GLU A 928 8.04 -3.67 9.82
CA GLU A 928 6.94 -4.62 10.02
C GLU A 928 5.74 -4.34 9.10
N GLU A 929 5.49 -3.06 8.74
CA GLU A 929 4.34 -2.69 7.88
C GLU A 929 4.71 -2.57 6.39
N LEU A 930 5.97 -2.25 6.06
CA LEU A 930 6.43 -2.17 4.67
C LEU A 930 6.78 -3.54 4.09
N GLN A 931 6.45 -3.74 2.81
CA GLN A 931 6.86 -4.90 2.01
C GLN A 931 7.45 -4.42 0.67
N PRO A 932 8.76 -4.64 0.40
CA PRO A 932 9.74 -5.29 1.29
C PRO A 932 10.00 -4.46 2.56
N LYS A 933 10.38 -5.13 3.65
CA LYS A 933 10.78 -4.44 4.89
C LYS A 933 12.04 -3.61 4.65
N MET A 934 12.15 -2.49 5.35
CA MET A 934 13.18 -1.48 5.10
C MET A 934 14.04 -1.26 6.35
N ILE A 935 15.35 -1.52 6.24
CA ILE A 935 16.30 -1.32 7.35
C ILE A 935 17.00 0.03 7.16
N HIS A 936 16.94 0.92 8.16
CA HIS A 936 17.44 2.29 8.10
C HIS A 936 18.98 2.39 8.18
N ARG A 937 19.59 1.64 9.11
CA ARG A 937 21.04 1.49 9.39
C ARG A 937 21.80 2.72 9.92
N ASP A 938 21.15 3.87 10.05
CA ASP A 938 21.77 5.08 10.63
C ASP A 938 20.82 5.82 11.58
N ILE A 939 20.21 5.10 12.52
CA ILE A 939 19.37 5.70 13.57
C ILE A 939 20.25 6.35 14.63
N LYS A 940 20.08 7.67 14.80
CA LYS A 940 20.83 8.50 15.76
C LYS A 940 20.09 9.84 15.95
N PRO A 941 20.35 10.60 17.03
CA PRO A 941 19.60 11.82 17.32
C PRO A 941 19.78 12.92 16.27
N GLN A 942 20.87 12.93 15.50
CA GLN A 942 21.07 13.88 14.39
C GLN A 942 20.12 13.61 13.21
N ASN A 943 19.65 12.37 13.09
CA ASN A 943 18.74 11.90 12.03
C ASN A 943 17.27 11.87 12.51
N ILE A 944 16.98 12.31 13.73
CA ILE A 944 15.61 12.49 14.22
C ILE A 944 15.29 13.99 14.18
N LEU A 945 14.49 14.40 13.21
CA LEU A 945 14.01 15.77 13.08
C LEU A 945 12.76 15.99 13.93
N LEU A 946 12.52 17.23 14.34
CA LEU A 946 11.36 17.62 15.14
C LEU A 946 10.50 18.61 14.34
N ASP A 947 9.24 18.25 14.13
CA ASP A 947 8.27 19.17 13.51
C ASP A 947 7.88 20.30 14.48
N LYS A 948 7.07 21.26 14.01
CA LYS A 948 6.54 22.39 14.81
C LYS A 948 5.92 21.99 16.16
N ASP A 949 5.37 20.78 16.28
CA ASP A 949 4.68 20.27 17.46
C ASP A 949 5.61 19.36 18.30
N PHE A 950 6.90 19.31 17.97
CA PHE A 950 7.94 18.45 18.57
C PHE A 950 7.69 16.95 18.36
N ASN A 951 6.94 16.55 17.33
CA ASN A 951 6.85 15.15 16.96
C ASN A 951 8.13 14.72 16.23
N PRO A 952 8.65 13.52 16.49
CA PRO A 952 9.84 13.03 15.81
C PRO A 952 9.52 12.62 14.38
N LYS A 953 10.45 12.90 13.48
CA LYS A 953 10.50 12.47 12.08
C LYS A 953 11.87 11.87 11.78
N ILE A 954 11.93 10.56 11.55
CA ILE A 954 13.16 9.86 11.16
C ILE A 954 13.55 10.33 9.76
N ALA A 955 14.82 10.69 9.59
CA ALA A 955 15.39 11.27 8.40
C ALA A 955 16.72 10.61 8.00
N ASP A 956 17.20 10.98 6.81
CA ASP A 956 18.44 10.50 6.18
C ASP A 956 18.42 9.01 5.81
N PHE A 957 17.68 8.71 4.74
CA PHE A 957 17.51 7.36 4.20
C PHE A 957 18.61 6.94 3.22
N GLY A 958 19.75 7.64 3.19
CA GLY A 958 20.86 7.36 2.28
C GLY A 958 21.46 5.96 2.44
N LEU A 959 21.27 5.36 3.62
CA LEU A 959 21.68 3.98 3.92
C LEU A 959 20.49 3.00 4.02
N ILE A 960 19.28 3.38 3.61
CA ILE A 960 18.15 2.46 3.70
C ILE A 960 18.36 1.22 2.80
N LEU A 961 17.98 0.04 3.29
CA LEU A 961 18.13 -1.23 2.57
C LEU A 961 16.79 -2.01 2.56
N PRO A 962 16.20 -2.27 1.37
CA PRO A 962 15.10 -3.21 1.24
C PRO A 962 15.63 -4.64 1.37
N THR A 963 15.00 -5.47 2.21
CA THR A 963 15.37 -6.89 2.31
C THR A 963 14.30 -7.76 1.66
N LEU A 964 14.74 -8.61 0.73
CA LEU A 964 13.88 -9.48 -0.09
C LEU A 964 13.61 -10.85 0.54
N THR A 965 14.27 -11.18 1.66
CA THR A 965 14.11 -12.45 2.40
C THR A 965 14.08 -12.20 3.91
N ASP A 966 13.39 -13.04 4.66
CA ASP A 966 13.31 -12.98 6.13
C ASP A 966 14.60 -13.40 6.88
N ASN A 967 15.69 -13.66 6.14
CA ASN A 967 16.96 -14.11 6.71
C ASN A 967 17.98 -12.97 6.89
N THR A 968 18.80 -13.09 7.95
CA THR A 968 19.99 -12.28 8.20
C THR A 968 20.96 -12.33 7.01
N HIS A 969 21.26 -11.16 6.43
CA HIS A 969 22.23 -11.04 5.33
C HIS A 969 23.61 -10.66 5.86
N ILE A 970 24.68 -11.28 5.34
CA ILE A 970 26.06 -10.88 5.62
C ILE A 970 26.54 -9.94 4.51
N THR A 971 26.95 -8.72 4.86
CA THR A 971 27.52 -7.74 3.93
C THR A 971 28.98 -7.45 4.25
N SER A 972 29.77 -7.14 3.22
CA SER A 972 31.12 -6.59 3.36
C SER A 972 31.14 -5.05 3.42
N ASN A 973 29.99 -4.38 3.25
CA ASN A 973 29.88 -2.93 3.23
C ASN A 973 29.12 -2.42 4.47
N ILE A 974 29.87 -2.24 5.58
CA ILE A 974 29.34 -1.73 6.84
C ILE A 974 29.22 -0.21 6.76
N GLY A 975 28.00 0.32 6.85
CA GLY A 975 27.71 1.75 6.82
C GLY A 975 26.88 2.17 8.04
N GLY A 976 27.15 3.36 8.58
CA GLY A 976 26.44 3.95 9.72
C GLY A 976 27.41 4.67 10.67
N THR A 977 26.90 5.14 11.80
CA THR A 977 27.66 6.00 12.72
C THR A 977 28.25 5.23 13.91
N LYS A 978 29.56 5.34 14.12
CA LYS A 978 30.26 4.71 15.26
C LYS A 978 29.64 5.16 16.59
N GLY A 979 29.30 4.19 17.45
CA GLY A 979 28.56 4.40 18.70
C GLY A 979 27.13 3.88 18.65
N TYR A 980 26.50 3.90 17.48
CA TYR A 980 25.15 3.38 17.25
C TYR A 980 25.16 2.01 16.55
N LEU A 981 26.26 1.66 15.90
CA LEU A 981 26.41 0.38 15.20
C LEU A 981 26.40 -0.80 16.18
N SER A 982 25.58 -1.80 15.88
CA SER A 982 25.48 -3.01 16.68
C SER A 982 26.73 -3.90 16.57
N PRO A 983 27.09 -4.66 17.62
CA PRO A 983 28.30 -5.49 17.63
C PRO A 983 28.35 -6.52 16.51
N GLU A 984 27.24 -7.20 16.23
CA GLU A 984 27.16 -8.22 15.20
C GLU A 984 27.29 -7.64 13.78
N TYR A 985 26.80 -6.41 13.57
CA TYR A 985 26.98 -5.73 12.30
C TYR A 985 28.43 -5.30 12.09
N LEU A 986 29.09 -4.81 13.14
CA LEU A 986 30.50 -4.42 13.12
C LEU A 986 31.46 -5.60 12.92
N ASN A 987 31.21 -6.71 13.62
CA ASN A 987 32.14 -7.83 13.67
C ASN A 987 31.95 -8.81 12.52
N GLU A 988 30.70 -9.08 12.14
CA GLU A 988 30.34 -10.15 11.21
C GLU A 988 29.66 -9.64 9.94
N GLY A 989 29.34 -8.34 9.87
CA GLY A 989 28.61 -7.76 8.74
C GLY A 989 27.16 -8.21 8.65
N MET A 990 26.60 -8.79 9.72
CA MET A 990 25.21 -9.26 9.76
C MET A 990 24.23 -8.09 9.77
N ILE A 991 23.27 -8.12 8.84
CA ILE A 991 22.20 -7.13 8.70
C ILE A 991 20.85 -7.82 8.90
N SER A 992 20.09 -7.28 9.84
CA SER A 992 18.66 -7.49 10.08
C SER A 992 18.04 -6.21 10.63
N GLU A 993 16.73 -6.16 10.81
CA GLU A 993 16.04 -5.06 11.49
C GLU A 993 16.58 -4.80 12.91
N LYS A 994 17.18 -5.82 13.55
CA LYS A 994 17.76 -5.73 14.90
C LYS A 994 18.96 -4.79 15.01
N VAL A 995 19.58 -4.39 13.89
CA VAL A 995 20.63 -3.37 13.89
C VAL A 995 20.07 -1.97 14.19
N ASP A 996 18.86 -1.69 13.70
CA ASP A 996 18.14 -0.45 14.00
C ASP A 996 17.59 -0.47 15.42
N VAL A 997 17.12 -1.63 15.90
CA VAL A 997 16.68 -1.81 17.30
C VAL A 997 17.80 -1.48 18.29
N TYR A 998 19.02 -1.96 18.03
CA TYR A 998 20.18 -1.63 18.85
C TYR A 998 20.48 -0.12 18.83
N SER A 999 20.49 0.48 17.64
CA SER A 999 20.72 1.91 17.45
C SER A 999 19.68 2.74 18.20
N PHE A 1000 18.41 2.33 18.15
CA PHE A 1000 17.30 2.93 18.88
C PHE A 1000 17.48 2.84 20.40
N GLY A 1001 17.93 1.69 20.93
CA GLY A 1001 18.25 1.55 22.35
C GLY A 1001 19.30 2.57 22.82
N VAL A 1002 20.33 2.81 22.01
CA VAL A 1002 21.32 3.87 22.31
C VAL A 1002 20.68 5.25 22.32
N VAL A 1003 19.82 5.56 21.34
CA VAL A 1003 19.09 6.84 21.28
C VAL A 1003 18.19 7.05 22.50
N LEU A 1004 17.54 6.00 23.03
CA LEU A 1004 16.73 6.11 24.24
C LEU A 1004 17.55 6.55 25.45
N LEU A 1005 18.74 5.95 25.66
CA LEU A 1005 19.64 6.35 26.75
C LEU A 1005 20.07 7.81 26.61
N GLU A 1006 20.33 8.26 25.40
CA GLU A 1006 20.68 9.66 25.12
C GLU A 1006 19.51 10.62 25.40
N ILE A 1007 18.27 10.22 25.09
CA ILE A 1007 17.07 11.02 25.39
C ILE A 1007 16.88 11.16 26.92
N VAL A 1008 17.04 10.08 27.68
CA VAL A 1008 16.89 10.09 29.15
C VAL A 1008 17.99 10.93 29.81
N SER A 1009 19.24 10.73 29.38
CA SER A 1009 20.40 11.36 30.03
C SER A 1009 20.74 12.75 29.54
N GLY A 1010 20.30 13.13 28.34
CA GLY A 1010 20.74 14.38 27.70
C GLY A 1010 22.25 14.39 27.40
N ARG A 1011 22.89 13.22 27.33
CA ARG A 1011 24.32 13.04 27.06
C ARG A 1011 24.53 12.32 25.73
N LYS A 1012 25.71 12.50 25.14
CA LYS A 1012 26.15 11.74 23.95
C LYS A 1012 26.43 10.28 24.34
N CYS A 1013 26.20 9.36 23.41
CA CYS A 1013 26.47 7.94 23.60
C CYS A 1013 27.96 7.63 23.89
N VAL A 1014 28.86 8.49 23.41
CA VAL A 1014 30.29 8.48 23.72
C VAL A 1014 30.78 9.89 24.00
N ASP A 1015 31.33 10.14 25.19
CA ASP A 1015 31.94 11.42 25.56
C ASP A 1015 33.26 11.22 26.34
N TYR A 1016 34.37 11.51 25.67
CA TYR A 1016 35.73 11.35 26.21
C TYR A 1016 36.10 12.38 27.28
N ASN A 1017 35.26 13.40 27.52
CA ASN A 1017 35.49 14.38 28.58
C ASN A 1017 35.01 13.90 29.95
N LEU A 1018 34.36 12.73 30.01
CA LEU A 1018 33.81 12.15 31.22
C LEU A 1018 34.79 11.19 31.91
N PRO A 1019 34.58 10.88 33.20
CA PRO A 1019 35.30 9.82 33.91
C PRO A 1019 35.27 8.49 33.14
N LYS A 1020 36.31 7.65 33.30
CA LYS A 1020 36.52 6.44 32.48
C LYS A 1020 35.33 5.46 32.48
N ASP A 1021 34.65 5.37 33.61
CA ASP A 1021 33.43 4.59 33.86
C ASP A 1021 32.18 5.15 33.18
N GLN A 1022 32.20 6.42 32.77
CA GLN A 1022 31.07 7.13 32.17
C GLN A 1022 31.26 7.49 30.69
N ILE A 1023 32.40 7.15 30.08
CA ILE A 1023 32.69 7.48 28.68
C ILE A 1023 31.65 6.85 27.74
N PHE A 1024 31.24 5.62 28.00
CA PHE A 1024 30.28 4.88 27.20
C PHE A 1024 28.94 4.84 27.94
N LEU A 1025 27.95 5.55 27.39
CA LEU A 1025 26.66 5.76 28.05
C LEU A 1025 25.93 4.45 28.36
N ARG A 1026 26.01 3.46 27.46
CA ARG A 1026 25.42 2.13 27.64
C ARG A 1026 26.02 1.39 28.83
N ASN A 1027 27.35 1.34 28.94
CA ASN A 1027 28.05 0.68 30.04
C ASN A 1027 27.71 1.33 31.38
N TRP A 1028 27.68 2.66 31.42
CA TRP A 1028 27.30 3.40 32.62
C TRP A 1028 25.85 3.13 33.03
N ALA A 1029 24.92 3.06 32.06
CA ALA A 1029 23.52 2.71 32.32
C ALA A 1029 23.37 1.27 32.86
N GLU A 1030 24.11 0.29 32.32
CA GLU A 1030 24.13 -1.08 32.84
C GLU A 1030 24.64 -1.13 34.29
N GLU A 1031 25.74 -0.42 34.60
CA GLU A 1031 26.27 -0.37 35.97
C GLU A 1031 25.29 0.29 36.96
N LEU A 1032 24.58 1.33 36.54
CA LEU A 1032 23.55 1.97 37.37
C LEU A 1032 22.32 1.07 37.54
N TYR A 1033 21.96 0.29 36.52
CA TYR A 1033 20.86 -0.67 36.58
C TYR A 1033 21.14 -1.76 37.62
N GLU A 1034 22.33 -2.37 37.56
CA GLU A 1034 22.75 -3.43 38.49
C GLU A 1034 22.82 -2.97 39.95
N ARG A 1035 23.02 -1.66 40.17
CA ARG A 1035 23.12 -1.05 41.50
C ARG A 1035 21.81 -0.43 41.99
N ASP A 1036 20.72 -0.54 41.23
CA ASP A 1036 19.43 0.11 41.49
C ASP A 1036 19.56 1.65 41.68
N GLN A 1037 20.38 2.27 40.82
CA GLN A 1037 20.75 3.68 40.86
C GLN A 1037 20.40 4.40 39.55
N LEU A 1038 19.44 3.88 38.79
CA LEU A 1038 19.07 4.38 37.45
C LEU A 1038 18.70 5.85 37.39
N LEU A 1039 18.15 6.42 38.46
CA LEU A 1039 17.76 7.83 38.47
C LEU A 1039 18.95 8.79 38.34
N HIS A 1040 20.18 8.34 38.63
CA HIS A 1040 21.40 9.10 38.36
C HIS A 1040 21.71 9.25 36.86
N LEU A 1041 21.06 8.45 36.00
CA LEU A 1041 21.18 8.56 34.55
C LEU A 1041 20.35 9.74 34.00
N VAL A 1042 19.31 10.18 34.71
CA VAL A 1042 18.36 11.19 34.23
C VAL A 1042 19.04 12.54 34.09
N ASP A 1043 18.76 13.22 32.99
CA ASP A 1043 19.25 14.57 32.71
C ASP A 1043 18.90 15.54 33.86
N GLU A 1044 19.92 16.14 34.48
CA GLU A 1044 19.78 17.07 35.60
C GLU A 1044 18.91 18.29 35.27
N SER A 1045 18.71 18.61 33.98
CA SER A 1045 17.84 19.71 33.55
C SER A 1045 16.33 19.39 33.60
N LEU A 1046 15.96 18.12 33.82
CA LEU A 1046 14.56 17.70 33.98
C LEU A 1046 14.11 17.92 35.44
N ILE A 1047 13.24 18.91 35.63
CA ILE A 1047 12.72 19.29 36.95
C ILE A 1047 11.56 18.38 37.40
N ASP A 1048 10.78 17.87 36.44
CA ASP A 1048 9.60 17.02 36.67
C ASP A 1048 9.56 15.90 35.62
N TYR A 1049 9.55 14.65 36.10
CA TYR A 1049 9.51 13.46 35.27
C TYR A 1049 8.84 12.30 36.02
N ASN A 1050 8.18 11.42 35.26
CA ASN A 1050 7.55 10.23 35.80
C ASN A 1050 8.61 9.13 35.97
N VAL A 1051 8.84 8.71 37.21
CA VAL A 1051 9.85 7.72 37.57
C VAL A 1051 9.59 6.38 36.86
N GLU A 1052 8.34 5.91 36.83
CA GLU A 1052 7.98 4.65 36.17
C GLU A 1052 8.25 4.69 34.67
N GLU A 1053 7.95 5.82 34.02
CA GLU A 1053 8.26 6.01 32.59
C GLU A 1053 9.78 6.04 32.34
N VAL A 1054 10.57 6.61 33.26
CA VAL A 1054 12.03 6.59 33.17
C VAL A 1054 12.55 5.17 33.27
N TYR A 1055 12.11 4.39 34.26
CA TYR A 1055 12.49 2.99 34.41
C TYR A 1055 12.14 2.20 33.14
N LEU A 1056 10.91 2.33 32.65
CA LEU A 1056 10.45 1.69 31.42
C LEU A 1056 11.34 2.03 30.21
N VAL A 1057 11.65 3.31 29.99
CA VAL A 1057 12.47 3.73 28.84
C VAL A 1057 13.89 3.20 28.96
N VAL A 1058 14.49 3.23 30.15
CA VAL A 1058 15.87 2.74 30.35
C VAL A 1058 15.95 1.21 30.24
N GLU A 1059 15.00 0.49 30.83
CA GLU A 1059 14.93 -0.98 30.69
C GLU A 1059 14.73 -1.39 29.23
N THR A 1060 13.82 -0.72 28.52
CA THR A 1060 13.61 -0.92 27.09
C THR A 1060 14.89 -0.64 26.32
N ALA A 1061 15.64 0.41 26.67
CA ALA A 1061 16.90 0.75 26.04
C ALA A 1061 17.99 -0.33 26.23
N LEU A 1062 18.09 -0.90 27.44
CA LEU A 1062 19.01 -2.00 27.75
C LEU A 1062 18.63 -3.28 27.01
N VAL A 1063 17.33 -3.60 26.96
CA VAL A 1063 16.80 -4.75 26.21
C VAL A 1063 16.99 -4.60 24.69
N CYS A 1064 16.78 -3.40 24.15
CA CYS A 1064 17.05 -3.09 22.74
C CYS A 1064 18.53 -3.16 22.38
N SER A 1065 19.43 -2.84 23.33
CA SER A 1065 20.88 -2.78 23.11
C SER A 1065 21.63 -4.01 23.60
N GLN A 1066 20.97 -5.16 23.78
CA GLN A 1066 21.62 -6.42 24.17
C GLN A 1066 22.66 -6.88 23.13
N LEU A 1067 23.73 -7.54 23.60
CA LEU A 1067 24.78 -8.08 22.75
C LEU A 1067 24.26 -9.17 21.81
N GLU A 1068 23.35 -10.03 22.30
CA GLU A 1068 22.73 -11.08 21.51
C GLU A 1068 21.52 -10.52 20.73
N TRP A 1069 21.68 -10.33 19.43
CA TRP A 1069 20.70 -9.66 18.58
C TRP A 1069 19.33 -10.34 18.52
N ARG A 1070 19.26 -11.66 18.73
CA ARG A 1070 18.00 -12.44 18.75
C ARG A 1070 17.12 -12.14 19.95
N LYS A 1071 17.70 -11.69 21.06
CA LYS A 1071 16.97 -11.35 22.30
C LYS A 1071 16.42 -9.93 22.30
N ARG A 1072 16.84 -9.10 21.34
CA ARG A 1072 16.29 -7.76 21.18
C ARG A 1072 14.83 -7.86 20.73
N PRO A 1073 13.93 -6.97 21.18
CA PRO A 1073 12.52 -7.00 20.82
C PRO A 1073 12.30 -6.58 19.36
N THR A 1074 11.10 -6.75 18.84
CA THR A 1074 10.63 -6.06 17.63
C THR A 1074 10.24 -4.63 17.96
N MET A 1075 10.14 -3.76 16.97
CA MET A 1075 9.80 -2.36 17.23
C MET A 1075 8.33 -2.21 17.64
N SER A 1076 7.42 -3.07 17.16
CA SER A 1076 6.03 -3.11 17.66
C SER A 1076 5.90 -3.57 19.11
N GLN A 1077 6.75 -4.50 19.58
CA GLN A 1077 6.83 -4.86 21.00
C GLN A 1077 7.25 -3.65 21.86
N VAL A 1078 8.22 -2.87 21.37
CA VAL A 1078 8.64 -1.62 22.04
C VAL A 1078 7.51 -0.58 22.05
N VAL A 1079 6.81 -0.38 20.93
CA VAL A 1079 5.63 0.52 20.86
C VAL A 1079 4.56 0.09 21.86
N THR A 1080 4.24 -1.20 21.92
CA THR A 1080 3.23 -1.74 22.84
C THR A 1080 3.59 -1.47 24.29
N SER A 1081 4.86 -1.63 24.65
CA SER A 1081 5.37 -1.34 26.00
C SER A 1081 5.20 0.14 26.39
N PHE A 1082 5.39 1.06 25.45
CA PHE A 1082 5.21 2.50 25.70
C PHE A 1082 3.75 2.96 25.69
N VAL A 1083 2.87 2.37 24.88
CA VAL A 1083 1.45 2.76 24.76
C VAL A 1083 0.64 2.45 26.04
N GLN A 1084 1.02 1.42 26.79
CA GLN A 1084 0.38 1.09 28.08
C GLN A 1084 0.45 2.22 29.12
N TYR A 1085 1.37 3.18 28.93
CA TYR A 1085 1.58 4.32 29.81
C TYR A 1085 1.10 5.66 29.20
N GLU A 1086 0.41 5.63 28.05
CA GLU A 1086 -0.14 6.82 27.39
C GLU A 1086 -1.57 7.17 27.91
N ASP A 1087 -1.82 8.44 28.25
CA ASP A 1087 -3.14 8.92 28.71
C ASP A 1087 -4.18 8.87 27.54
N PRO A 1088 -5.22 8.03 27.61
CA PRO A 1088 -6.17 7.79 26.51
C PRO A 1088 -6.98 9.02 26.06
N ALA A 1089 -7.03 10.08 26.88
CA ALA A 1089 -7.87 11.25 26.63
C ALA A 1089 -7.33 12.18 25.52
N ILE A 1090 -6.05 12.09 25.15
CA ILE A 1090 -5.38 13.10 24.32
C ILE A 1090 -5.59 12.88 22.81
N ASP A 1091 -5.74 11.64 22.35
CA ASP A 1091 -5.95 11.36 20.92
C ASP A 1091 -7.41 11.59 20.49
N ILE A 1092 -8.39 11.31 21.36
CA ILE A 1092 -9.81 11.59 21.12
C ILE A 1092 -10.07 13.10 21.04
N ALA A 1093 -9.40 13.90 21.88
CA ALA A 1093 -9.54 15.36 21.88
C ALA A 1093 -8.89 16.06 20.68
N ARG A 1094 -7.97 15.39 19.96
CA ARG A 1094 -7.21 15.96 18.84
C ARG A 1094 -7.71 15.53 17.46
N GLY A 1095 -8.35 14.36 17.37
CA GLY A 1095 -9.08 13.94 16.15
C GLY A 1095 -10.31 14.78 15.81
N LEU A 1096 -10.81 15.58 16.78
CA LEU A 1096 -12.04 16.39 16.64
C LEU A 1096 -11.81 17.90 16.40
N LYS A 1097 -10.59 18.36 16.13
CA LYS A 1097 -10.37 19.77 15.75
C LYS A 1097 -10.49 19.96 14.23
N CYS A 1098 -11.71 20.22 13.77
CA CYS A 1098 -11.93 20.93 12.50
C CYS A 1098 -11.24 22.31 12.55
N PRO A 1099 -10.71 22.82 11.42
CA PRO A 1099 -10.19 24.18 11.36
C PRO A 1099 -11.36 25.16 11.50
N ARG A 1100 -11.46 25.83 12.65
CA ARG A 1100 -12.26 27.05 12.75
C ARG A 1100 -11.62 28.10 11.84
N LYS A 1101 -12.28 28.40 10.72
CA LYS A 1101 -12.16 29.73 10.12
C LYS A 1101 -12.55 30.73 11.20
N THR A 1102 -11.63 31.61 11.59
CA THR A 1102 -11.92 32.74 12.44
C THR A 1102 -12.92 33.64 11.71
N LEU A 1103 -14.10 33.78 12.31
CA LEU A 1103 -15.13 34.71 11.89
C LEU A 1103 -14.61 36.12 12.21
N GLY A 1104 -14.01 36.79 11.23
CA GLY A 1104 -13.37 38.07 11.46
C GLY A 1104 -12.94 38.84 10.22
N ASP A 1105 -13.34 38.45 9.01
CA ASP A 1105 -13.09 39.20 7.78
C ASP A 1105 -14.18 38.88 6.73
N ILE A 1106 -15.32 39.56 6.81
CA ILE A 1106 -16.26 39.73 5.68
C ILE A 1106 -16.57 41.24 5.62
N PRO A 1107 -16.44 41.90 4.45
CA PRO A 1107 -16.65 43.34 4.32
C PRO A 1107 -18.10 43.76 4.58
N GLU A 1108 -18.27 44.90 5.24
CA GLU A 1108 -19.53 45.64 5.36
C GLU A 1108 -19.94 46.22 4.00
N GLU A 1109 -20.67 45.47 3.19
CA GLU A 1109 -21.45 46.03 2.07
C GLU A 1109 -22.40 44.95 1.55
N ASP A 1110 -23.58 44.87 2.17
CA ASP A 1110 -24.87 44.44 1.57
C ASP A 1110 -25.91 44.25 2.69
N MET A 1111 -26.40 45.37 3.24
CA MET A 1111 -27.64 45.37 4.02
C MET A 1111 -28.83 45.50 3.07
N VAL A 1112 -29.62 44.43 2.95
CA VAL A 1112 -30.98 44.49 2.40
C VAL A 1112 -31.97 44.13 3.50
N GLU A 1113 -32.77 45.11 3.91
CA GLU A 1113 -33.90 44.96 4.84
C GLU A 1113 -35.09 44.25 4.17
N VAL A 1114 -35.60 43.17 4.76
CA VAL A 1114 -37.00 42.72 4.64
C VAL A 1114 -37.39 41.93 5.91
N PRO A 1115 -38.69 41.78 6.27
CA PRO A 1115 -39.21 42.29 7.53
C PRO A 1115 -39.64 41.17 8.50
N ILE A 1116 -39.80 41.56 9.75
CA ILE A 1116 -40.31 40.76 10.86
C ILE A 1116 -41.78 40.37 10.58
N ALA A 1117 -42.07 39.08 10.63
CA ALA A 1117 -43.41 38.55 10.87
C ALA A 1117 -43.30 37.36 11.83
N ASP A 1118 -44.02 37.50 12.94
CA ASP A 1118 -44.19 36.53 14.02
C ASP A 1118 -44.82 35.22 13.51
N ASP A 1119 -44.19 34.08 13.78
CA ASP A 1119 -44.90 32.91 14.29
C ASP A 1119 -43.92 31.95 15.00
N GLU A 1120 -44.19 31.70 16.28
CA GLU A 1120 -43.45 30.77 17.14
C GLU A 1120 -43.87 29.33 16.83
N SER A 1121 -43.04 28.56 16.11
CA SER A 1121 -42.90 27.12 16.39
C SER A 1121 -41.65 26.50 15.77
N GLN A 1122 -40.91 25.78 16.62
CA GLN A 1122 -39.88 24.78 16.31
C GLN A 1122 -38.51 25.25 15.79
N VAL A 1123 -37.60 25.58 16.72
CA VAL A 1123 -36.22 25.04 16.70
C VAL A 1123 -35.80 24.77 18.15
N ARG A 1124 -35.66 23.48 18.51
CA ARG A 1124 -34.92 23.04 19.71
C ARG A 1124 -33.51 22.60 19.31
N PRO A 1125 -32.52 22.67 20.23
CA PRO A 1125 -31.12 22.37 19.96
C PRO A 1125 -30.90 20.86 19.74
N CYS A 1126 -29.88 20.50 18.97
CA CYS A 1126 -29.34 19.14 18.94
C CYS A 1126 -28.74 18.77 20.31
N GLU A 1127 -29.59 18.27 21.21
CA GLU A 1127 -29.19 17.36 22.27
C GLU A 1127 -28.91 15.99 21.65
N ILE A 1128 -27.65 15.53 21.70
CA ILE A 1128 -27.35 14.10 21.64
C ILE A 1128 -27.74 13.53 23.00
N VAL A 1129 -28.98 13.05 23.09
CA VAL A 1129 -29.46 12.26 24.22
C VAL A 1129 -28.91 10.85 24.09
N LEU A 1130 -27.97 10.52 24.99
CA LEU A 1130 -27.68 9.17 25.43
C LEU A 1130 -28.97 8.58 26.02
N SER A 1131 -29.60 7.65 25.33
CA SER A 1131 -30.74 6.89 25.86
C SER A 1131 -30.25 5.74 26.73
N ALA A 1132 -30.00 6.04 28.01
CA ALA A 1132 -30.08 5.05 29.07
C ALA A 1132 -31.56 4.78 29.37
N ARG A 1133 -32.01 3.53 29.25
CA ARG A 1133 -33.28 3.07 29.86
C ARG A 1133 -32.96 2.34 31.15
N SER A 1134 -33.33 3.00 32.25
CA SER A 1134 -33.51 2.45 33.58
C SER A 1134 -34.73 1.53 33.64
N THR A 1135 -34.61 0.39 34.32
CA THR A 1135 -35.76 -0.30 34.94
C THR A 1135 -35.75 0.03 36.42
N ASP A 1136 -36.86 0.61 36.87
CA ASP A 1136 -37.13 1.06 38.24
C ASP A 1136 -37.45 -0.13 39.16
N SER A 1137 -36.89 -0.13 40.38
CA SER A 1137 -37.63 -0.48 41.60
C SER A 1137 -36.87 0.01 42.84
N SER A 1138 -37.22 1.23 43.27
CA SER A 1138 -37.55 1.62 44.65
C SER A 1138 -36.69 1.11 45.83
N GLN A 1139 -35.96 2.01 46.50
CA GLN A 1139 -36.36 2.72 47.75
C GLN A 1139 -35.20 2.97 48.76
N GLN A 1140 -35.21 4.20 49.31
CA GLN A 1140 -34.66 4.68 50.60
C GLN A 1140 -33.15 4.99 50.65
N ALA A 1141 -32.77 6.28 50.62
CA ALA A 1141 -32.61 7.20 51.78
C ALA A 1141 -31.23 7.00 52.46
N ALA A 1142 -30.42 7.98 52.86
CA ALA A 1142 -30.39 9.43 52.83
C ALA A 1142 -29.01 9.86 53.41
N ILE A 1143 -28.57 11.11 53.18
CA ILE A 1143 -27.69 11.91 54.10
C ILE A 1143 -26.22 11.39 54.22
N GLU A 1144 -25.12 12.14 54.16
CA GLU A 1144 -24.80 13.51 54.57
C GLU A 1144 -23.51 13.98 53.86
N LEU A 1145 -23.48 15.27 53.50
CA LEU A 1145 -22.30 16.04 53.14
C LEU A 1145 -21.61 16.54 54.41
N SER A 1146 -20.30 16.32 54.57
CA SER A 1146 -19.31 17.23 55.20
C SER A 1146 -17.95 16.52 55.17
N THR A 1147 -16.78 17.09 54.92
CA THR A 1147 -16.21 18.41 55.20
C THR A 1147 -14.96 18.64 54.30
N MET A 1148 -14.79 19.89 53.81
CA MET A 1148 -13.58 20.74 53.83
C MET A 1148 -12.19 20.07 53.94
N ARG A 1149 -11.07 20.50 53.32
CA ARG A 1149 -10.64 21.68 52.51
C ARG A 1149 -9.15 21.43 52.12
N PRO A 1150 -8.45 22.34 51.41
CA PRO A 1150 -7.43 21.99 50.43
C PRO A 1150 -5.98 22.07 50.93
N ARG A 1151 -5.08 21.44 50.16
CA ARG A 1151 -3.84 22.05 49.66
C ARG A 1151 -3.55 21.53 48.27
#